data_AF-A0A812PD87-F1
#
_entry.id   AF-A0A812PD87-F1
#
_cell.length_a   1.000
_cell.length_b   1.000
_cell.length_c   1.000
_cell.angle_alpha   90.00
_cell.angle_beta   90.00
_cell.angle_gamma   90.00
#
_symmetry.space_group_name_H-M   'P 1'
#
loop_
_entity.id
_entity.type
_entity.pdbx_description
1 polymer ?
#
loop_
_entity_poly.entity_id
_entity_poly.type
_entity_poly.pdbx_seq_one_letter_code
_entity_poly.pdbx_strand_id
1 'polypeptide(L)'
;MPCSSSQLSGVIHDLILGSVSSSFGSLVNDFCESQGESTARGTSLRQDIFPLPLPRSSSVKEWREKEMSAELWYFNVVVALNYLHGGKHVSLECSTPTEVQQGILDYLRGRVDCFLTHEFRVDVFDWREFLRTRSLSYTGEEVKSACWTSWENIKPALPHGSVGSVSALDLAEGGVREFLINPQSFLRKGWDTQSMRSSRVMVSDSDWGDLARGLVQYNLCAILPESAILHCGGTPVFNGLFGVEKGEQAEGVEMNAFEIQPSEELLISSEDIRAMFYIFGLPSCWLPYFAFNKPVPEDLVPPGVDESCYLCSKVLPMGFISSVGVAQHIHRNFLRKVQGDPKALMPYAEIRRDRSLSLSNPRWRVYLDNLDLLHNVNPDLVGILEGEVSDHMASLITCYNQAGIPLNDKKSVKQKTFAEIQGAEIDGSLGVSRPKGEKLGKYASAAISLLRKKKCSRKEIQVVCGGLVYFCMFRRPLMSCLNYVWRFIQSFDDPGPLQRELPSAVVSELSMFLCLLPLAHQDFRSPISRYVTASDASMDGGGLCVSDGLTPYGLKVSSGAFRGENVDDIPERGVVCVGLFDGVGSLRLALEVLQVNVQLHVSVESDEHAKRVVEGHFNNVVQLNSVEDITPEMCQRWAGKASGAGMVIVGAGQCQGVNRPNGERSGSVSVIQPLIRMLRQSFSWCPVHFIQESVFQMDLGDRQEFTRAAGVLPIRICASELSPCRRDRLYWIDWTVEAGDGAHITPSTTTTRAGFHEVHFEVNRDFVGVFHPRWGMMPGVDCLATFTTSQPSEIQPTHAAGISKCSPDVLARWKDDRHRFPPYQYRDQNLLVHANATKRIPSVDERERCMGMPRNYTFNSLPKNQVKSQPQHHEDVRMSLVGNAWSVPVIAWLLLQLLNPLGLCLVKSLSGILDILFRDCPILSDSLLSWHSFDRGCCIRQSESELTLVRKLMTLISTKGDDVLIQPSGVVVVLFRNFGEVFLPLSGSGKWFAGGGGVTRIITTSTS
;
A
#
# COMPACT_ATOMS: atom_id res chain seq x y z
N MET A 1 -14.81 19.71 35.84
CA MET A 1 -14.70 18.83 37.01
C MET A 1 -14.27 17.47 36.53
N PRO A 2 -13.57 16.69 37.37
CA PRO A 2 -13.39 15.28 37.14
C PRO A 2 -14.75 14.60 36.92
N CYS A 3 -14.88 13.77 35.89
CA CYS A 3 -16.09 12.98 35.65
C CYS A 3 -15.75 11.63 35.03
N SER A 4 -16.63 10.64 35.20
CA SER A 4 -16.53 9.35 34.52
C SER A 4 -17.00 9.43 33.07
N SER A 5 -16.71 8.39 32.28
CA SER A 5 -17.20 8.24 30.90
C SER A 5 -18.71 8.35 30.75
N SER A 6 -19.48 7.88 31.75
CA SER A 6 -20.93 8.00 31.80
C SER A 6 -21.39 9.43 32.09
N GLN A 7 -20.74 10.13 33.03
CA GLN A 7 -21.08 11.52 33.38
C GLN A 7 -20.64 12.54 32.32
N LEU A 8 -19.71 12.16 31.43
CA LEU A 8 -19.18 13.00 30.37
C LEU A 8 -20.27 13.55 29.43
N SER A 9 -21.34 12.80 29.16
CA SER A 9 -22.43 13.26 28.28
C SER A 9 -23.11 14.52 28.79
N GLY A 10 -23.33 14.63 30.11
CA GLY A 10 -23.87 15.82 30.75
C GLY A 10 -22.91 17.01 30.66
N VAL A 11 -21.61 16.78 30.86
CA VAL A 11 -20.58 17.83 30.75
C VAL A 11 -20.49 18.38 29.33
N ILE A 12 -20.54 17.50 28.32
CA ILE A 12 -20.55 17.89 26.91
C ILE A 12 -21.83 18.65 26.59
N HIS A 13 -22.98 18.17 27.05
CA HIS A 13 -24.26 18.83 26.83
C HIS A 13 -24.27 20.26 27.39
N ASP A 14 -23.84 20.45 28.64
CA ASP A 14 -23.75 21.78 29.26
C ASP A 14 -22.76 22.69 28.51
N LEU A 15 -21.67 22.13 27.99
CA LEU A 15 -20.67 22.86 27.22
C LEU A 15 -21.23 23.34 25.88
N ILE A 16 -22.06 22.53 25.22
CA ILE A 16 -22.74 22.89 23.99
C ILE A 16 -23.74 24.02 24.25
N LEU A 17 -24.57 23.89 25.30
CA LEU A 17 -25.51 24.94 25.70
C LEU A 17 -24.79 26.25 26.07
N GLY A 18 -23.62 26.17 26.70
CA GLY A 18 -22.77 27.33 26.98
C GLY A 18 -22.06 27.95 25.77
N SER A 19 -22.12 27.31 24.60
CA SER A 19 -21.42 27.70 23.37
C SER A 19 -22.34 28.37 22.34
N VAL A 20 -23.24 29.25 22.79
CA VAL A 20 -24.22 29.99 21.95
C VAL A 20 -23.55 30.77 20.79
N SER A 21 -22.29 31.20 20.97
CA SER A 21 -21.51 31.87 19.92
C SER A 21 -21.06 30.96 18.77
N SER A 22 -21.22 29.64 18.93
CA SER A 22 -20.96 28.63 17.90
C SER A 22 -22.24 28.27 17.17
N SER A 23 -22.16 27.99 15.86
CA SER A 23 -23.36 27.64 15.09
C SER A 23 -24.01 26.33 15.54
N PHE A 24 -23.21 25.37 16.02
CA PHE A 24 -23.71 24.13 16.62
C PHE A 24 -24.38 24.39 17.98
N GLY A 25 -23.73 25.14 18.87
CA GLY A 25 -24.30 25.48 20.18
C GLY A 25 -25.57 26.35 20.09
N SER A 26 -25.65 27.25 19.10
CA SER A 26 -26.89 27.98 18.79
C SER A 26 -27.99 27.02 18.37
N LEU A 27 -27.73 26.11 17.42
CA LEU A 27 -28.73 25.13 16.95
C LEU A 27 -29.29 24.28 18.11
N VAL A 28 -28.44 23.83 19.03
CA VAL A 28 -28.88 23.03 20.18
C VAL A 28 -29.65 23.86 21.22
N ASN A 29 -29.27 25.13 21.44
CA ASN A 29 -30.04 26.03 22.31
C ASN A 29 -31.39 26.42 21.70
N ASP A 30 -31.40 26.66 20.39
CA ASP A 30 -32.55 27.10 19.61
C ASP A 30 -33.44 25.91 19.20
N PHE A 31 -33.28 24.74 19.84
CA PHE A 31 -34.08 23.53 19.62
C PHE A 31 -35.56 23.80 19.90
N CYS A 32 -36.25 24.34 18.90
CA CYS A 32 -37.67 24.60 18.87
C CYS A 32 -38.35 23.43 18.16
N GLU A 33 -39.17 22.68 18.89
CA GLU A 33 -39.90 21.53 18.35
C GLU A 33 -40.75 21.93 17.13
N SER A 34 -40.37 21.53 15.93
CA SER A 34 -41.27 21.62 14.77
C SER A 34 -42.12 20.34 14.71
N GLN A 35 -43.43 20.46 14.89
CA GLN A 35 -44.35 19.36 14.59
C GLN A 35 -44.41 19.19 13.07
N GLY A 36 -44.13 17.99 12.56
CA GLY A 36 -44.17 17.72 11.12
C GLY A 36 -45.53 18.10 10.53
N GLU A 37 -45.54 18.97 9.51
CA GLU A 37 -46.77 19.33 8.83
C GLU A 37 -47.30 18.13 8.03
N SER A 38 -48.52 17.66 8.34
CA SER A 38 -49.26 16.80 7.43
C SER A 38 -49.78 17.66 6.28
N THR A 39 -49.29 17.44 5.05
CA THR A 39 -49.91 18.10 3.89
C THR A 39 -51.30 17.52 3.62
N ALA A 40 -52.23 18.35 3.17
CA ALA A 40 -53.64 18.05 2.94
C ALA A 40 -53.93 16.94 1.89
N ARG A 41 -52.92 16.26 1.35
CA ARG A 41 -53.04 15.17 0.36
C ARG A 41 -52.50 13.82 0.80
N GLY A 42 -52.03 13.67 2.04
CA GLY A 42 -51.64 12.35 2.58
C GLY A 42 -50.47 11.65 1.86
N THR A 43 -49.76 12.34 0.97
CA THR A 43 -48.56 11.82 0.30
C THR A 43 -47.35 12.56 0.83
N SER A 44 -46.52 11.87 1.62
CA SER A 44 -45.21 12.37 2.04
C SER A 44 -44.34 12.63 0.81
N LEU A 45 -43.90 13.87 0.63
CA LEU A 45 -42.72 14.18 -0.17
C LEU A 45 -41.59 13.23 0.25
N ARG A 46 -40.82 12.74 -0.73
CA ARG A 46 -39.70 11.79 -0.59
C ARG A 46 -39.03 11.90 0.79
N GLN A 47 -39.19 10.88 1.63
CA GLN A 47 -38.61 10.85 2.98
C GLN A 47 -37.09 10.77 2.85
N ASP A 48 -36.42 11.90 3.07
CA ASP A 48 -34.98 11.94 3.32
C ASP A 48 -34.70 11.24 4.67
N ILE A 49 -33.55 10.59 4.81
CA ILE A 49 -33.17 9.88 6.04
C ILE A 49 -32.94 10.88 7.18
N PHE A 50 -32.45 12.07 6.83
CA PHE A 50 -32.23 13.18 7.74
C PHE A 50 -33.32 14.25 7.60
N PRO A 51 -33.61 14.99 8.68
CA PRO A 51 -33.06 14.83 10.03
C PRO A 51 -33.56 13.54 10.71
N LEU A 52 -32.67 12.90 11.47
CA LEU A 52 -33.06 11.81 12.36
C LEU A 52 -33.95 12.37 13.47
N PRO A 53 -35.10 11.74 13.78
CA PRO A 53 -36.02 12.22 14.80
C PRO A 53 -35.34 12.32 16.17
N LEU A 54 -35.61 13.42 16.86
CA LEU A 54 -35.10 13.68 18.21
C LEU A 54 -36.23 13.56 19.25
N PRO A 55 -35.88 13.19 20.50
CA PRO A 55 -36.81 13.23 21.62
C PRO A 55 -37.24 14.67 21.94
N ARG A 56 -38.36 14.81 22.66
CA ARG A 56 -38.86 16.12 23.10
C ARG A 56 -37.84 16.86 23.96
N SER A 57 -37.83 18.18 23.86
CA SER A 57 -36.93 19.05 24.62
C SER A 57 -37.10 18.89 26.14
N SER A 58 -38.33 18.63 26.58
CA SER A 58 -38.68 18.32 27.97
C SER A 58 -38.03 17.02 28.46
N SER A 59 -37.99 15.98 27.62
CA SER A 59 -37.35 14.71 27.94
C SER A 59 -35.84 14.85 28.11
N VAL A 60 -35.18 15.65 27.27
CA VAL A 60 -33.73 15.90 27.37
C VAL A 60 -33.38 16.62 28.67
N LYS A 61 -34.19 17.60 29.09
CA LYS A 61 -34.02 18.28 30.39
C LYS A 61 -34.19 17.31 31.55
N GLU A 62 -35.24 16.47 31.50
CA GLU A 62 -35.48 15.43 32.50
C GLU A 62 -34.30 14.44 32.58
N TRP A 63 -33.77 14.00 31.44
CA TRP A 63 -32.59 13.12 31.39
C TRP A 63 -31.36 13.78 31.98
N ARG A 64 -31.17 15.08 31.75
CA ARG A 64 -30.07 15.85 32.35
C ARG A 64 -30.20 15.94 33.86
N GLU A 65 -31.40 16.20 34.37
CA GLU A 65 -31.72 16.30 35.80
C GLU A 65 -31.62 14.96 36.53
N LYS A 66 -32.02 13.87 35.87
CA LYS A 66 -31.96 12.49 36.40
C LYS A 66 -30.63 11.78 36.11
N GLU A 67 -29.67 12.48 35.52
CA GLU A 67 -28.37 11.93 35.12
C GLU A 67 -28.46 10.64 34.27
N MET A 68 -29.41 10.59 33.33
CA MET A 68 -29.59 9.47 32.41
C MET A 68 -28.53 9.49 31.30
N SER A 69 -27.32 9.06 31.64
CA SER A 69 -26.12 9.14 30.79
C SER A 69 -26.27 8.56 29.39
N ALA A 70 -26.92 7.40 29.26
CA ALA A 70 -27.11 6.72 27.97
C ALA A 70 -28.02 7.52 27.04
N GLU A 71 -29.15 8.00 27.54
CA GLU A 71 -30.09 8.79 26.74
C GLU A 71 -29.49 10.16 26.36
N LEU A 72 -28.67 10.76 27.22
CA LEU A 72 -27.94 11.98 26.89
C LEU A 72 -26.86 11.76 25.82
N TRP A 73 -26.10 10.68 25.90
CA TRP A 73 -25.13 10.32 24.86
C TRP A 73 -25.82 10.09 23.52
N TYR A 74 -26.91 9.33 23.54
CA TYR A 74 -27.73 9.05 22.38
C TYR A 74 -28.25 10.35 21.74
N PHE A 75 -28.80 11.27 22.53
CA PHE A 75 -29.21 12.60 22.06
C PHE A 75 -28.05 13.36 21.42
N ASN A 76 -26.90 13.46 22.10
CA ASN A 76 -25.73 14.19 21.61
C ASN A 76 -25.23 13.65 20.25
N VAL A 77 -25.17 12.32 20.09
CA VAL A 77 -24.78 11.68 18.83
C VAL A 77 -25.74 12.03 17.70
N VAL A 78 -27.06 11.88 17.91
CA VAL A 78 -28.07 12.13 16.87
C VAL A 78 -28.08 13.60 16.44
N VAL A 79 -27.99 14.52 17.40
CA VAL A 79 -27.89 15.96 17.11
C VAL A 79 -26.64 16.30 16.32
N ALA A 80 -25.48 15.71 16.66
CA ALA A 80 -24.24 15.93 15.93
C ALA A 80 -24.34 15.42 14.48
N LEU A 81 -24.95 14.26 14.25
CA LEU A 81 -25.20 13.73 12.90
C LEU A 81 -26.16 14.61 12.10
N ASN A 82 -27.25 15.08 12.71
CA ASN A 82 -28.18 16.03 12.07
C ASN A 82 -27.48 17.35 11.69
N TYR A 83 -26.60 17.85 12.57
CA TYR A 83 -25.81 19.05 12.29
C TYR A 83 -24.78 18.83 11.18
N LEU A 84 -24.10 17.68 11.12
CA LEU A 84 -23.25 17.35 9.99
C LEU A 84 -24.04 17.45 8.67
N HIS A 85 -25.33 17.09 8.68
CA HIS A 85 -26.13 16.95 7.46
C HIS A 85 -26.57 18.30 6.91
N GLY A 86 -27.22 19.10 7.76
CA GLY A 86 -27.80 20.39 7.36
C GLY A 86 -27.07 21.62 7.90
N GLY A 87 -25.98 21.45 8.66
CA GLY A 87 -25.29 22.54 9.34
C GLY A 87 -26.24 23.34 10.23
N LYS A 88 -26.06 24.67 10.26
CA LYS A 88 -26.94 25.60 10.98
C LYS A 88 -28.38 25.70 10.41
N HIS A 89 -28.65 25.07 9.26
CA HIS A 89 -29.92 25.16 8.56
C HIS A 89 -30.80 23.93 8.73
N VAL A 90 -30.33 22.91 9.46
CA VAL A 90 -31.15 21.74 9.77
C VAL A 90 -32.27 22.13 10.73
N SER A 91 -33.50 21.72 10.43
CA SER A 91 -34.60 21.78 11.40
C SER A 91 -34.52 20.52 12.26
N LEU A 92 -34.45 20.68 13.58
CA LEU A 92 -34.44 19.55 14.50
C LEU A 92 -35.90 19.14 14.77
N GLU A 93 -36.30 17.99 14.22
CA GLU A 93 -37.70 17.54 14.26
C GLU A 93 -37.95 16.50 15.37
N CYS A 94 -39.08 16.65 16.07
CA CYS A 94 -39.63 15.61 16.93
C CYS A 94 -40.77 14.91 16.18
N SER A 95 -40.47 13.80 15.51
CA SER A 95 -41.40 13.05 14.68
C SER A 95 -41.34 11.54 14.96
N THR A 96 -42.30 10.78 14.45
CA THR A 96 -42.23 9.31 14.52
C THR A 96 -41.22 8.82 13.48
N PRO A 97 -40.19 8.05 13.87
CA PRO A 97 -39.21 7.54 12.94
C PRO A 97 -39.87 6.61 11.92
N THR A 98 -39.43 6.72 10.67
CA THR A 98 -39.65 5.69 9.67
C THR A 98 -38.96 4.39 10.09
N GLU A 99 -39.33 3.25 9.50
CA GLU A 99 -38.65 1.96 9.74
C GLU A 99 -37.13 2.07 9.51
N VAL A 100 -36.74 2.84 8.49
CA VAL A 100 -35.35 3.14 8.15
C VAL A 100 -34.66 3.95 9.24
N GLN A 101 -35.29 5.04 9.69
CA GLN A 101 -34.72 5.86 10.75
C GLN A 101 -34.66 5.08 12.07
N GLN A 102 -35.65 4.25 12.37
CA GLN A 102 -35.67 3.43 13.58
C GLN A 102 -34.48 2.46 13.61
N GLY A 103 -34.18 1.76 12.52
CA GLY A 103 -33.02 0.86 12.47
C GLY A 103 -31.68 1.57 12.67
N ILE A 104 -31.54 2.79 12.13
CA ILE A 104 -30.36 3.64 12.36
C ILE A 104 -30.26 4.04 13.83
N LEU A 105 -31.37 4.48 14.41
CA LEU A 105 -31.48 4.90 15.80
C LEU A 105 -31.14 3.73 16.76
N ASP A 106 -31.66 2.52 16.50
CA ASP A 106 -31.36 1.32 17.28
C ASP A 106 -29.87 0.97 17.24
N TYR A 107 -29.24 1.09 16.06
CA TYR A 107 -27.80 0.89 15.94
C TYR A 107 -26.99 1.91 16.72
N LEU A 108 -27.34 3.20 16.61
CA LEU A 108 -26.65 4.27 17.34
C LEU A 108 -26.77 4.06 18.86
N ARG A 109 -27.92 3.59 19.33
CA ARG A 109 -28.12 3.19 20.73
C ARG A 109 -27.18 2.07 21.14
N GLY A 110 -27.07 1.00 20.33
CA GLY A 110 -26.10 -0.08 20.58
C GLY A 110 -24.64 0.40 20.62
N ARG A 111 -24.27 1.43 19.85
CA ARG A 111 -22.93 2.05 19.91
C ARG A 111 -22.70 2.82 21.19
N VAL A 112 -23.71 3.55 21.66
CA VAL A 112 -23.67 4.23 22.95
C VAL A 112 -23.54 3.21 24.08
N ASP A 113 -24.32 2.13 24.05
CA ASP A 113 -24.25 1.08 25.07
C ASP A 113 -22.86 0.43 25.10
N CYS A 114 -22.30 0.11 23.93
CA CYS A 114 -20.92 -0.39 23.81
C CYS A 114 -19.89 0.62 24.36
N PHE A 115 -20.04 1.91 24.05
CA PHE A 115 -19.16 2.96 24.57
C PHE A 115 -19.25 3.09 26.09
N LEU A 116 -20.43 2.90 26.68
CA LEU A 116 -20.62 2.95 28.13
C LEU A 116 -20.00 1.78 28.89
N THR A 117 -19.74 0.65 28.23
CA THR A 117 -18.91 -0.42 28.80
C THR A 117 -17.44 0.01 28.96
N HIS A 118 -17.03 1.09 28.31
CA HIS A 118 -15.68 1.60 28.36
C HIS A 118 -15.52 2.59 29.53
N GLU A 119 -14.94 2.11 30.63
CA GLU A 119 -14.69 2.95 31.80
C GLU A 119 -13.39 3.74 31.64
N PHE A 120 -13.49 5.07 31.68
CA PHE A 120 -12.34 5.96 31.74
C PHE A 120 -12.70 7.23 32.50
N ARG A 121 -11.67 7.98 32.91
CA ARG A 121 -11.80 9.20 33.71
C ARG A 121 -11.38 10.43 32.91
N VAL A 122 -12.18 11.49 33.02
CA VAL A 122 -11.91 12.80 32.44
C VAL A 122 -11.57 13.75 33.58
N ASP A 123 -10.31 14.17 33.68
CA ASP A 123 -9.81 15.06 34.73
C ASP A 123 -9.68 16.52 34.28
N VAL A 124 -9.34 17.40 35.22
CA VAL A 124 -8.97 18.79 34.91
C VAL A 124 -7.60 18.79 34.20
N PHE A 125 -7.53 19.34 32.99
CA PHE A 125 -6.31 19.32 32.19
C PHE A 125 -5.36 20.48 32.54
N ASP A 126 -4.19 20.16 33.10
CA ASP A 126 -3.12 21.14 33.35
C ASP A 126 -2.18 21.27 32.14
N TRP A 127 -2.37 22.33 31.37
CA TRP A 127 -1.53 22.65 30.21
C TRP A 127 -0.07 22.94 30.56
N ARG A 128 0.22 23.50 31.74
CA ARG A 128 1.60 23.85 32.14
C ARG A 128 2.39 22.60 32.47
N GLU A 129 1.81 21.73 33.28
CA GLU A 129 2.43 20.44 33.61
C GLU A 129 2.62 19.58 32.36
N PHE A 130 1.57 19.50 31.53
CA PHE A 130 1.58 18.69 30.33
C PHE A 130 2.64 19.10 29.30
N LEU A 131 2.79 20.41 29.06
CA LEU A 131 3.72 20.93 28.06
C LEU A 131 5.16 21.05 28.58
N ARG A 132 5.42 20.80 29.87
CA ARG A 132 6.75 20.89 30.50
C ARG A 132 7.71 19.80 30.02
N THR A 133 7.22 18.57 29.81
CA THR A 133 8.04 17.39 29.50
C THR A 133 7.90 16.88 28.07
N ARG A 134 7.14 17.60 27.22
CA ARG A 134 6.74 17.16 25.88
C ARG A 134 6.98 18.23 24.83
N SER A 135 7.65 17.85 23.76
CA SER A 135 7.76 18.61 22.50
C SER A 135 6.71 18.14 21.50
N LEU A 136 6.51 18.89 20.41
CA LEU A 136 5.74 18.41 19.27
C LEU A 136 6.69 18.01 18.14
N SER A 137 6.36 16.94 17.41
CA SER A 137 6.96 16.61 16.13
C SER A 137 6.58 17.66 15.08
N TYR A 138 7.20 17.57 13.90
CA TYR A 138 6.82 18.43 12.77
C TYR A 138 5.37 18.20 12.29
N THR A 139 4.80 17.01 12.53
CA THR A 139 3.40 16.67 12.24
C THR A 139 2.44 17.10 13.37
N GLY A 140 2.96 17.61 14.49
CA GLY A 140 2.16 18.01 15.64
C GLY A 140 1.90 16.89 16.66
N GLU A 141 2.57 15.75 16.53
CA GLU A 141 2.49 14.63 17.49
C GLU A 141 3.31 14.91 18.75
N GLU A 142 2.87 14.41 19.88
CA GLU A 142 3.61 14.59 21.13
C GLU A 142 4.88 13.72 21.16
N VAL A 143 6.05 14.36 21.21
CA VAL A 143 7.34 13.67 21.38
C VAL A 143 7.88 13.97 22.78
N LYS A 144 8.27 12.93 23.51
CA LYS A 144 8.86 13.10 24.85
C LYS A 144 10.23 13.76 24.77
N SER A 145 10.51 14.63 25.75
CA SER A 145 11.80 15.32 25.82
C SER A 145 12.88 14.43 26.45
N ALA A 146 14.12 14.60 25.98
CA ALA A 146 15.31 13.99 26.58
C ALA A 146 15.47 14.46 28.03
N CYS A 147 15.78 13.53 28.94
CA CYS A 147 15.97 13.82 30.36
C CYS A 147 17.35 13.36 30.86
N TRP A 148 17.77 13.97 31.96
CA TRP A 148 19.00 13.57 32.65
C TRP A 148 18.84 12.19 33.26
N THR A 149 19.89 11.37 33.22
CA THR A 149 19.84 9.98 33.70
C THR A 149 21.11 9.59 34.45
N SER A 150 21.04 8.47 35.17
CA SER A 150 22.13 7.84 35.92
C SER A 150 22.10 6.32 35.70
N TRP A 151 23.12 5.59 36.17
CA TRP A 151 23.19 4.14 36.05
C TRP A 151 22.02 3.42 36.72
N GLU A 152 21.64 3.86 37.93
CA GLU A 152 20.54 3.27 38.70
C GLU A 152 19.19 3.35 37.97
N ASN A 153 19.00 4.36 37.12
CA ASN A 153 17.79 4.48 36.30
C ASN A 153 17.79 3.52 35.09
N ILE A 154 18.97 3.22 34.54
CA ILE A 154 19.11 2.43 33.30
C ILE A 154 19.18 0.94 33.61
N LYS A 155 19.94 0.56 34.64
CA LYS A 155 20.23 -0.83 35.02
C LYS A 155 18.99 -1.74 35.09
N PRO A 156 17.83 -1.33 35.67
CA PRO A 156 16.65 -2.19 35.73
C PRO A 156 16.00 -2.45 34.36
N ALA A 157 16.23 -1.60 33.36
CA ALA A 157 15.64 -1.75 32.04
C ALA A 157 16.41 -2.75 31.17
N LEU A 158 17.71 -2.94 31.42
CA LEU A 158 18.58 -3.78 30.59
C LEU A 158 18.54 -5.27 31.01
N PRO A 159 18.41 -6.22 30.06
CA PRO A 159 18.49 -7.64 30.36
C PRO A 159 19.95 -8.09 30.48
N HIS A 160 20.48 -8.14 31.71
CA HIS A 160 21.86 -8.57 31.97
C HIS A 160 22.13 -9.96 31.36
N GLY A 161 23.22 -10.08 30.59
CA GLY A 161 23.60 -11.31 29.89
C GLY A 161 23.05 -11.46 28.47
N SER A 162 21.97 -10.76 28.11
CA SER A 162 21.37 -10.82 26.76
C SER A 162 21.72 -9.61 25.87
N VAL A 163 22.28 -8.54 26.44
CA VAL A 163 22.64 -7.33 25.68
C VAL A 163 23.74 -7.64 24.66
N GLY A 164 23.46 -7.31 23.40
CA GLY A 164 24.33 -7.59 22.25
C GLY A 164 24.61 -9.07 22.02
N SER A 165 23.80 -9.98 22.58
CA SER A 165 24.00 -11.43 22.47
C SER A 165 23.57 -11.99 21.11
N VAL A 166 22.63 -11.33 20.44
CA VAL A 166 22.12 -11.76 19.13
C VAL A 166 22.80 -10.96 18.04
N SER A 167 23.49 -11.62 17.11
CA SER A 167 24.12 -10.96 15.96
C SER A 167 23.04 -10.40 15.02
N ALA A 168 22.98 -9.07 14.88
CA ALA A 168 22.11 -8.43 13.89
C ALA A 168 22.44 -8.92 12.46
N LEU A 169 23.72 -9.19 12.20
CA LEU A 169 24.23 -9.60 10.90
C LEU A 169 23.75 -11.01 10.51
N ASP A 170 23.59 -11.91 11.47
CA ASP A 170 23.18 -13.30 11.19
C ASP A 170 21.71 -13.37 10.78
N LEU A 171 20.89 -12.41 11.22
CA LEU A 171 19.46 -12.32 10.93
C LEU A 171 19.15 -11.36 9.78
N ALA A 172 20.04 -10.41 9.47
CA ALA A 172 19.85 -9.50 8.35
C ALA A 172 20.11 -10.18 7.00
N GLU A 173 19.24 -9.86 6.03
CA GLU A 173 19.33 -10.26 4.62
C GLU A 173 19.22 -9.05 3.67
N GLY A 174 19.62 -9.26 2.41
CA GLY A 174 19.49 -8.27 1.33
C GLY A 174 20.23 -6.96 1.61
N GLY A 175 19.64 -5.84 1.19
CA GLY A 175 20.22 -4.51 1.35
C GLY A 175 20.41 -4.08 2.81
N VAL A 176 19.62 -4.63 3.75
CA VAL A 176 19.82 -4.37 5.18
C VAL A 176 21.09 -5.06 5.69
N ARG A 177 21.40 -6.26 5.22
CA ARG A 177 22.66 -6.94 5.56
C ARG A 177 23.86 -6.15 5.02
N GLU A 178 23.78 -5.72 3.77
CA GLU A 178 24.82 -4.91 3.13
C GLU A 178 25.03 -3.59 3.86
N PHE A 179 23.95 -2.92 4.27
CA PHE A 179 23.99 -1.73 5.10
C PHE A 179 24.73 -1.97 6.42
N LEU A 180 24.49 -3.11 7.08
CA LEU A 180 25.18 -3.45 8.33
C LEU A 180 26.67 -3.78 8.13
N ILE A 181 27.07 -4.31 6.98
CA ILE A 181 28.48 -4.65 6.70
C ILE A 181 29.26 -3.41 6.23
N ASN A 182 28.66 -2.60 5.36
CA ASN A 182 29.30 -1.50 4.64
C ASN A 182 28.62 -0.13 4.89
N PRO A 183 28.54 0.35 6.15
CA PRO A 183 27.88 1.63 6.48
C PRO A 183 28.43 2.82 5.69
N GLN A 184 29.72 2.82 5.37
CA GLN A 184 30.40 3.87 4.60
C GLN A 184 29.77 4.12 3.22
N SER A 185 29.21 3.08 2.59
CA SER A 185 28.59 3.19 1.26
C SER A 185 27.25 3.94 1.29
N PHE A 186 26.68 4.15 2.49
CA PHE A 186 25.38 4.79 2.70
C PHE A 186 25.50 6.20 3.29
N LEU A 187 26.72 6.71 3.43
CA LEU A 187 26.96 8.10 3.84
C LEU A 187 26.64 9.05 2.70
N ARG A 188 26.08 10.22 3.04
CA ARG A 188 25.74 11.25 2.05
C ARG A 188 27.02 11.76 1.37
N LYS A 189 26.99 12.02 0.06
CA LYS A 189 28.14 12.65 -0.62
C LYS A 189 28.47 13.99 0.04
N GLY A 190 29.76 14.26 0.25
CA GLY A 190 30.25 15.48 0.93
C GLY A 190 29.87 15.57 2.40
N TRP A 191 29.54 14.45 3.05
CA TRP A 191 29.29 14.43 4.50
C TRP A 191 30.54 14.83 5.28
N ASP A 192 31.72 14.47 4.79
CA ASP A 192 33.05 14.63 5.38
C ASP A 192 33.53 16.08 5.47
N THR A 193 32.87 17.01 4.78
CA THR A 193 33.18 18.46 4.81
C THR A 193 32.12 19.30 5.53
N GLN A 194 31.07 18.68 6.09
CA GLN A 194 29.97 19.41 6.71
C GLN A 194 30.26 19.74 8.18
N SER A 195 29.71 20.85 8.67
CA SER A 195 29.70 21.15 10.11
C SER A 195 28.63 20.30 10.79
N MET A 196 29.06 19.35 11.61
CA MET A 196 28.19 18.48 12.39
C MET A 196 27.91 19.09 13.76
N ARG A 197 26.63 19.14 14.17
CA ARG A 197 26.28 19.54 15.53
C ARG A 197 26.58 18.40 16.50
N SER A 198 27.42 18.65 17.48
CA SER A 198 27.68 17.68 18.53
C SER A 198 26.47 17.56 19.46
N SER A 199 26.09 16.32 19.77
CA SER A 199 25.00 16.01 20.68
C SER A 199 25.49 15.92 22.13
N ARG A 200 24.60 16.20 23.09
CA ARG A 200 24.96 16.26 24.52
C ARG A 200 24.75 14.91 25.22
N VAL A 201 25.68 14.54 26.08
CA VAL A 201 25.49 13.50 27.11
C VAL A 201 24.80 14.14 28.33
N MET A 202 23.55 13.75 28.59
CA MET A 202 22.72 14.22 29.71
C MET A 202 22.89 13.32 30.93
N VAL A 203 24.13 13.20 31.38
CA VAL A 203 24.52 12.48 32.61
C VAL A 203 25.44 13.41 33.39
N SER A 204 25.18 13.57 34.69
CA SER A 204 26.01 14.41 35.56
C SER A 204 27.46 13.92 35.57
N ASP A 205 28.41 14.76 35.97
CA ASP A 205 29.82 14.34 36.07
C ASP A 205 30.03 13.33 37.20
N SER A 206 29.27 13.44 38.30
CA SER A 206 29.31 12.47 39.40
C SER A 206 28.77 11.09 39.02
N ASP A 207 27.74 11.02 38.17
CA ASP A 207 27.11 9.74 37.79
C ASP A 207 27.76 9.08 36.56
N TRP A 208 28.62 9.81 35.84
CA TRP A 208 29.18 9.34 34.57
C TRP A 208 30.07 8.11 34.73
N GLY A 209 30.93 8.08 35.76
CA GLY A 209 31.86 6.98 35.96
C GLY A 209 31.15 5.63 36.18
N ASP A 210 30.10 5.64 37.00
CA ASP A 210 29.31 4.44 37.29
C ASP A 210 28.47 4.01 36.09
N LEU A 211 27.89 4.97 35.35
CA LEU A 211 27.17 4.69 34.12
C LEU A 211 28.10 4.11 33.04
N ALA A 212 29.29 4.69 32.85
CA ALA A 212 30.26 4.20 31.88
C ALA A 212 30.71 2.76 32.19
N ARG A 213 31.06 2.48 33.45
CA ARG A 213 31.40 1.13 33.91
C ARG A 213 30.24 0.16 33.72
N GLY A 214 29.03 0.56 34.08
CA GLY A 214 27.83 -0.24 33.91
C GLY A 214 27.56 -0.61 32.45
N LEU A 215 27.65 0.34 31.52
CA LEU A 215 27.41 0.10 30.09
C LEU A 215 28.44 -0.85 29.46
N VAL A 216 29.70 -0.76 29.88
CA VAL A 216 30.76 -1.69 29.44
C VAL A 216 30.54 -3.07 30.05
N GLN A 217 30.26 -3.15 31.35
CA GLN A 217 29.99 -4.41 32.06
C GLN A 217 28.79 -5.16 31.48
N TYR A 218 27.75 -4.44 31.06
CA TYR A 218 26.55 -5.00 30.42
C TYR A 218 26.74 -5.28 28.93
N ASN A 219 27.96 -5.17 28.39
CA ASN A 219 28.26 -5.42 26.97
C ASN A 219 27.51 -4.48 25.99
N LEU A 220 26.99 -3.34 26.47
CA LEU A 220 26.27 -2.37 25.63
C LEU A 220 27.25 -1.50 24.84
N CYS A 221 28.35 -1.10 25.49
CA CYS A 221 29.36 -0.22 24.90
C CYS A 221 30.73 -0.89 24.80
N ALA A 222 31.49 -0.48 23.79
CA ALA A 222 32.93 -0.67 23.68
C ALA A 222 33.64 0.66 23.94
N ILE A 223 34.96 0.61 24.05
CA ILE A 223 35.81 1.78 24.26
C ILE A 223 36.72 1.92 23.05
N LEU A 224 36.67 3.08 22.40
CA LEU A 224 37.56 3.43 21.29
C LEU A 224 38.40 4.65 21.66
N PRO A 225 39.67 4.70 21.24
CA PRO A 225 40.44 5.94 21.26
C PRO A 225 39.85 6.96 20.28
N GLU A 226 40.07 8.26 20.54
CA GLU A 226 39.59 9.36 19.70
C GLU A 226 39.99 9.17 18.23
N SER A 227 41.23 8.79 17.96
CA SER A 227 41.74 8.52 16.61
C SER A 227 40.96 7.47 15.82
N ALA A 228 40.28 6.54 16.49
CA ALA A 228 39.48 5.48 15.86
C ALA A 228 38.01 5.88 15.65
N ILE A 229 37.59 7.06 16.12
CA ILE A 229 36.23 7.59 15.94
C ILE A 229 36.08 8.17 14.54
N LEU A 230 34.85 8.20 14.02
CA LEU A 230 34.56 8.83 12.75
C LEU A 230 34.86 10.35 12.82
N HIS A 231 35.61 10.88 11.86
CA HIS A 231 35.91 12.30 11.77
C HIS A 231 35.22 12.96 10.58
N CYS A 232 34.76 14.20 10.78
CA CYS A 232 34.17 15.06 9.77
C CYS A 232 34.89 16.41 9.80
N GLY A 233 35.55 16.79 8.70
CA GLY A 233 36.38 18.00 8.64
C GLY A 233 37.50 18.02 9.69
N GLY A 234 38.04 16.85 10.04
CA GLY A 234 39.04 16.70 11.11
C GLY A 234 38.50 16.79 12.54
N THR A 235 37.19 16.91 12.73
CA THR A 235 36.54 16.92 14.05
C THR A 235 35.86 15.58 14.32
N PRO A 236 36.02 14.96 15.50
CA PRO A 236 35.35 13.71 15.83
C PRO A 236 33.82 13.89 15.88
N VAL A 237 33.10 12.88 15.40
CA VAL A 237 31.64 12.84 15.36
C VAL A 237 31.12 12.14 16.61
N PHE A 238 30.37 12.89 17.43
CA PHE A 238 29.81 12.37 18.68
C PHE A 238 28.28 12.43 18.74
N ASN A 239 27.72 11.43 19.42
CA ASN A 239 26.31 11.27 19.71
C ASN A 239 25.99 11.65 21.16
N GLY A 240 24.70 11.88 21.42
CA GLY A 240 24.18 12.15 22.76
C GLY A 240 23.77 10.87 23.46
N LEU A 241 23.69 10.94 24.78
CA LEU A 241 23.16 9.88 25.63
C LEU A 241 22.23 10.52 26.66
N PHE A 242 20.99 10.05 26.73
CA PHE A 242 19.96 10.65 27.58
C PHE A 242 18.92 9.60 27.97
N GLY A 243 18.18 9.87 29.05
CA GLY A 243 17.00 9.10 29.42
C GLY A 243 15.77 9.57 28.65
N VAL A 244 14.77 8.71 28.54
CA VAL A 244 13.41 9.06 28.08
C VAL A 244 12.41 8.48 29.07
N GLU A 245 11.42 9.26 29.47
CA GLU A 245 10.34 8.76 30.34
C GLU A 245 9.58 7.62 29.64
N LYS A 246 9.34 6.51 30.35
CA LYS A 246 8.53 5.39 29.82
C LYS A 246 7.06 5.79 29.67
N GLY A 247 6.41 5.30 28.63
CA GLY A 247 5.00 5.54 28.30
C GLY A 247 4.80 5.44 26.80
N GLU A 248 3.77 4.70 26.41
CA GLU A 248 3.67 4.10 25.08
C GLU A 248 2.98 5.03 24.07
N GLN A 249 3.62 5.21 22.92
CA GLN A 249 2.96 5.61 21.68
C GLN A 249 3.39 4.59 20.62
N ALA A 250 2.41 3.93 20.02
CA ALA A 250 2.59 3.06 18.88
C ALA A 250 1.65 3.55 17.79
N GLU A 251 2.15 3.58 16.55
CA GLU A 251 1.31 3.72 15.37
C GLU A 251 0.69 2.34 15.10
N GLY A 252 -0.64 2.26 15.18
CA GLY A 252 -1.35 1.03 14.89
C GLY A 252 -1.33 0.68 13.40
N VAL A 253 -1.22 -0.61 13.08
CA VAL A 253 -1.58 -1.13 11.76
C VAL A 253 -3.10 -1.19 11.65
N GLU A 254 -3.63 -0.61 10.59
CA GLU A 254 -5.07 -0.61 10.34
C GLU A 254 -5.57 -2.02 9.97
N MET A 255 -6.62 -2.49 10.66
CA MET A 255 -7.22 -3.82 10.46
C MET A 255 -8.64 -3.72 9.87
N ASN A 256 -8.88 -2.81 8.92
CA ASN A 256 -10.23 -2.52 8.40
C ASN A 256 -10.93 -3.72 7.72
N ALA A 257 -10.18 -4.75 7.29
CA ALA A 257 -10.72 -5.93 6.62
C ALA A 257 -10.81 -7.18 7.54
N PHE A 258 -10.52 -7.05 8.84
CA PHE A 258 -10.61 -8.16 9.80
C PHE A 258 -12.07 -8.37 10.24
N GLU A 259 -12.63 -9.56 9.95
CA GLU A 259 -14.01 -9.97 10.28
C GLU A 259 -14.01 -11.05 11.37
N ILE A 260 -14.92 -10.94 12.32
CA ILE A 260 -15.28 -11.99 13.30
C ILE A 260 -16.72 -12.38 13.02
N GLN A 261 -17.02 -13.68 12.90
CA GLN A 261 -18.40 -14.12 12.73
C GLN A 261 -19.22 -13.88 14.01
N PRO A 262 -20.56 -13.69 13.93
CA PRO A 262 -21.40 -13.55 15.12
C PRO A 262 -21.30 -14.72 16.11
N SER A 263 -20.96 -15.92 15.62
CA SER A 263 -20.76 -17.14 16.41
C SER A 263 -19.31 -17.39 16.80
N GLU A 264 -18.43 -16.41 16.64
CA GLU A 264 -17.01 -16.50 16.96
C GLU A 264 -16.61 -15.47 18.01
N GLU A 265 -15.60 -15.82 18.80
CA GLU A 265 -14.85 -14.90 19.65
C GLU A 265 -13.38 -14.89 19.22
N LEU A 266 -12.69 -13.79 19.50
CA LEU A 266 -11.28 -13.63 19.20
C LEU A 266 -10.43 -13.88 20.45
N LEU A 267 -9.54 -14.86 20.38
CA LEU A 267 -8.47 -15.05 21.35
C LEU A 267 -7.17 -14.43 20.85
N ILE A 268 -6.52 -13.69 21.75
CA ILE A 268 -5.32 -12.92 21.46
C ILE A 268 -4.18 -13.49 22.28
N SER A 269 -3.06 -13.80 21.63
CA SER A 269 -1.78 -14.00 22.31
C SER A 269 -0.80 -12.94 21.85
N SER A 270 0.01 -12.40 22.76
CA SER A 270 0.98 -11.34 22.46
C SER A 270 2.23 -11.54 23.30
N GLU A 271 3.40 -11.41 22.69
CA GLU A 271 4.70 -11.43 23.35
C GLU A 271 5.49 -10.15 23.00
N ASP A 272 6.18 -9.58 23.99
CA ASP A 272 6.95 -8.33 23.90
C ASP A 272 8.42 -8.63 24.22
N ILE A 273 9.33 -8.30 23.30
CA ILE A 273 10.77 -8.48 23.50
C ILE A 273 11.32 -7.36 24.39
N ARG A 274 11.93 -7.75 25.51
CA ARG A 274 12.53 -6.80 26.45
C ARG A 274 13.76 -6.14 25.82
N ALA A 275 13.72 -4.81 25.74
CA ALA A 275 14.83 -3.99 25.25
C ALA A 275 15.34 -4.40 23.86
N MET A 276 14.39 -4.66 22.95
CA MET A 276 14.60 -5.16 21.58
C MET A 276 15.79 -4.55 20.83
N PHE A 277 16.02 -3.24 20.90
CA PHE A 277 17.16 -2.62 20.20
C PHE A 277 18.51 -3.06 20.78
N TYR A 278 18.60 -3.24 22.10
CA TYR A 278 19.87 -3.50 22.79
C TYR A 278 20.28 -4.98 22.82
N ILE A 279 19.38 -5.91 22.48
CA ILE A 279 19.73 -7.33 22.40
C ILE A 279 20.52 -7.65 21.12
N PHE A 280 20.37 -6.83 20.07
CA PHE A 280 21.07 -7.03 18.81
C PHE A 280 22.42 -6.33 18.79
N GLY A 281 23.48 -7.12 18.70
CA GLY A 281 24.85 -6.66 18.49
C GLY A 281 25.09 -6.26 17.04
N LEU A 282 25.75 -5.11 16.85
CA LEU A 282 26.18 -4.62 15.54
C LEU A 282 27.62 -5.07 15.23
N PRO A 283 27.97 -5.20 13.94
CA PRO A 283 29.35 -5.40 13.53
C PRO A 283 30.27 -4.26 14.01
N SER A 284 31.54 -4.57 14.30
CA SER A 284 32.50 -3.60 14.86
C SER A 284 32.75 -2.39 13.96
N CYS A 285 32.48 -2.47 12.65
CA CYS A 285 32.56 -1.34 11.73
C CYS A 285 31.60 -0.19 12.09
N TRP A 286 30.58 -0.42 12.93
CA TRP A 286 29.65 0.62 13.41
C TRP A 286 30.16 1.40 14.63
N LEU A 287 31.13 0.89 15.37
CA LEU A 287 31.61 1.54 16.62
C LEU A 287 32.07 2.99 16.40
N PRO A 288 32.82 3.33 15.33
CA PRO A 288 33.25 4.71 15.08
C PRO A 288 32.09 5.69 14.87
N TYR A 289 30.92 5.21 14.41
CA TYR A 289 29.75 6.04 14.11
C TYR A 289 28.90 6.34 15.36
N PHE A 290 29.04 5.54 16.42
CA PHE A 290 28.19 5.59 17.61
C PHE A 290 28.95 5.93 18.90
N ALA A 291 30.01 6.74 18.79
CA ALA A 291 30.72 7.30 19.94
C ALA A 291 29.87 8.36 20.67
N PHE A 292 29.93 8.39 22.00
CA PHE A 292 29.23 9.38 22.84
C PHE A 292 30.16 10.53 23.26
N ASN A 293 29.60 11.74 23.35
CA ASN A 293 30.37 12.98 23.60
C ASN A 293 30.81 13.18 25.07
N LYS A 294 31.49 12.19 25.66
CA LYS A 294 32.11 12.30 27.00
C LYS A 294 33.24 11.26 27.16
N PRO A 295 34.46 11.67 27.55
CA PRO A 295 35.57 10.74 27.71
C PRO A 295 35.32 9.78 28.87
N VAL A 296 35.82 8.55 28.76
CA VAL A 296 35.71 7.55 29.83
C VAL A 296 36.62 7.89 31.02
N PRO A 297 36.28 7.44 32.23
CA PRO A 297 37.19 7.43 33.37
C PRO A 297 38.55 6.77 33.06
N GLU A 298 39.63 7.21 33.72
CA GLU A 298 40.99 6.70 33.51
C GLU A 298 41.11 5.18 33.72
N ASP A 299 40.34 4.60 34.65
CA ASP A 299 40.34 3.15 34.92
C ASP A 299 39.73 2.31 33.78
N LEU A 300 39.00 2.95 32.86
CA LEU A 300 38.44 2.31 31.66
C LEU A 300 39.31 2.50 30.41
N VAL A 301 40.34 3.35 30.45
CA VAL A 301 41.24 3.57 29.32
C VAL A 301 42.07 2.31 29.07
N PRO A 302 42.11 1.75 27.84
CA PRO A 302 42.91 0.57 27.53
C PRO A 302 44.40 0.82 27.82
N PRO A 303 45.14 -0.17 28.37
CA PRO A 303 46.56 -0.01 28.64
C PRO A 303 47.37 0.36 27.39
N GLY A 304 48.20 1.39 27.48
CA GLY A 304 49.07 1.85 26.38
C GLY A 304 48.43 2.83 25.40
N VAL A 305 47.25 3.38 25.73
CA VAL A 305 46.60 4.45 24.97
C VAL A 305 46.81 5.79 25.69
N ASP A 306 47.52 6.72 25.04
CA ASP A 306 47.86 8.05 25.57
C ASP A 306 46.87 9.15 25.12
N GLU A 307 45.76 8.78 24.49
CA GLU A 307 44.71 9.68 24.01
C GLU A 307 43.36 9.46 24.70
N SER A 308 42.48 10.47 24.62
CA SER A 308 41.12 10.38 25.16
C SER A 308 40.36 9.21 24.55
N CYS A 309 39.70 8.42 25.40
CA CYS A 309 38.88 7.29 24.97
C CYS A 309 37.40 7.57 25.23
N TYR A 310 36.53 7.03 24.38
CA TYR A 310 35.09 7.29 24.39
C TYR A 310 34.29 6.00 24.35
N LEU A 311 33.10 6.02 24.94
CA LEU A 311 32.14 4.91 24.81
C LEU A 311 31.52 4.91 23.42
N CYS A 312 31.46 3.75 22.79
CA CYS A 312 30.80 3.51 21.52
C CYS A 312 29.73 2.42 21.67
N SER A 313 28.51 2.66 21.18
CA SER A 313 27.46 1.62 21.22
C SER A 313 27.84 0.40 20.38
N LYS A 314 27.84 -0.79 20.99
CA LYS A 314 28.02 -2.10 20.32
C LYS A 314 26.72 -2.66 19.76
N VAL A 315 25.60 -2.11 20.20
CA VAL A 315 24.25 -2.61 19.91
C VAL A 315 23.50 -1.61 19.07
N LEU A 316 22.37 -2.02 18.50
CA LEU A 316 21.50 -1.14 17.73
C LEU A 316 20.98 -0.01 18.65
N PRO A 317 21.37 1.26 18.44
CA PRO A 317 21.07 2.32 19.40
C PRO A 317 19.65 2.85 19.23
N MET A 318 19.00 3.23 20.33
CA MET A 318 17.73 3.97 20.29
C MET A 318 17.98 5.42 19.86
N GLY A 319 17.10 5.98 19.01
CA GLY A 319 17.22 7.33 18.46
C GLY A 319 17.94 7.42 17.11
N PHE A 320 18.59 6.35 16.66
CA PHE A 320 19.06 6.23 15.29
C PHE A 320 17.89 5.92 14.35
N ILE A 321 17.73 6.75 13.31
CA ILE A 321 16.55 6.70 12.42
C ILE A 321 16.33 5.33 11.78
N SER A 322 17.42 4.60 11.48
CA SER A 322 17.32 3.28 10.84
C SER A 322 17.08 2.13 11.82
N SER A 323 17.16 2.36 13.13
CA SER A 323 17.01 1.28 14.14
C SER A 323 15.65 0.61 14.07
N VAL A 324 14.57 1.36 13.84
CA VAL A 324 13.20 0.84 13.70
C VAL A 324 13.12 -0.14 12.53
N GLY A 325 13.59 0.27 11.34
CA GLY A 325 13.59 -0.56 10.14
C GLY A 325 14.48 -1.81 10.26
N VAL A 326 15.67 -1.65 10.84
CA VAL A 326 16.62 -2.75 11.07
C VAL A 326 16.04 -3.76 12.07
N ALA A 327 15.49 -3.31 13.20
CA ALA A 327 14.89 -4.19 14.21
C ALA A 327 13.68 -4.96 13.65
N GLN A 328 12.79 -4.27 12.92
CA GLN A 328 11.65 -4.91 12.25
C GLN A 328 12.10 -6.00 11.27
N HIS A 329 13.12 -5.72 10.45
CA HIS A 329 13.68 -6.68 9.49
C HIS A 329 14.26 -7.90 10.17
N ILE A 330 15.06 -7.68 11.22
CA ILE A 330 15.71 -8.74 11.99
C ILE A 330 14.67 -9.63 12.69
N HIS A 331 13.65 -9.04 13.32
CA HIS A 331 12.62 -9.80 14.02
C HIS A 331 11.81 -10.70 13.08
N ARG A 332 11.39 -10.16 11.93
CA ARG A 332 10.67 -10.93 10.92
C ARG A 332 11.54 -12.07 10.37
N ASN A 333 12.81 -11.81 10.08
CA ASN A 333 13.72 -12.84 9.57
C ASN A 333 14.03 -13.90 10.61
N PHE A 334 14.11 -13.53 11.90
CA PHE A 334 14.24 -14.48 12.99
C PHE A 334 13.08 -15.49 12.97
N LEU A 335 11.85 -14.98 12.99
CA LEU A 335 10.64 -15.82 13.01
C LEU A 335 10.58 -16.76 11.81
N ARG A 336 10.83 -16.24 10.61
CA ARG A 336 10.90 -17.06 9.40
C ARG A 336 11.96 -18.17 9.47
N LYS A 337 13.13 -17.90 10.05
CA LYS A 337 14.22 -18.90 10.16
C LYS A 337 13.88 -19.98 11.18
N VAL A 338 13.26 -19.62 12.31
CA VAL A 338 12.91 -20.58 13.36
C VAL A 338 11.65 -21.37 13.05
N GLN A 339 10.77 -20.86 12.19
CA GLN A 339 9.53 -21.54 11.81
C GLN A 339 9.76 -22.81 10.97
N GLY A 340 10.82 -22.88 10.15
CA GLY A 340 11.13 -24.11 9.39
C GLY A 340 9.94 -24.68 8.59
N ASP A 341 9.86 -26.00 8.41
CA ASP A 341 8.74 -26.72 7.75
C ASP A 341 7.35 -26.18 8.19
N PRO A 342 6.33 -26.06 7.31
CA PRO A 342 5.24 -25.08 7.44
C PRO A 342 4.23 -25.32 8.58
N LYS A 343 4.51 -26.14 9.58
CA LYS A 343 3.54 -26.45 10.64
C LYS A 343 3.34 -25.34 11.68
N ALA A 344 4.27 -24.39 11.80
CA ALA A 344 4.19 -23.31 12.79
C ALA A 344 4.13 -21.93 12.12
N LEU A 345 2.96 -21.27 12.21
CA LEU A 345 2.67 -19.92 11.69
C LEU A 345 3.12 -19.68 10.25
N MET A 346 2.22 -19.97 9.31
CA MET A 346 2.45 -19.84 7.88
C MET A 346 2.82 -18.40 7.45
N PRO A 347 3.77 -18.16 6.53
CA PRO A 347 4.11 -16.82 6.04
C PRO A 347 2.92 -16.06 5.43
N TYR A 348 2.01 -16.75 4.71
CA TYR A 348 0.79 -16.14 4.20
C TYR A 348 -0.23 -15.74 5.28
N ALA A 349 -0.06 -16.18 6.52
CA ALA A 349 -0.91 -15.82 7.66
C ALA A 349 -0.45 -14.53 8.38
N GLU A 350 0.69 -13.95 7.99
CA GLU A 350 1.20 -12.69 8.54
C GLU A 350 0.35 -11.50 8.05
N ILE A 351 -0.20 -10.72 8.99
CA ILE A 351 -0.87 -9.45 8.71
C ILE A 351 0.21 -8.37 8.50
N ARG A 352 0.24 -7.78 7.30
CA ARG A 352 1.23 -6.77 6.91
C ARG A 352 0.59 -5.64 6.14
N ARG A 353 1.20 -4.46 6.23
CA ARG A 353 0.78 -3.28 5.47
C ARG A 353 1.04 -3.41 3.96
N ASP A 354 2.04 -4.20 3.55
CA ASP A 354 2.48 -4.37 2.17
C ASP A 354 1.92 -5.63 1.49
N ARG A 355 1.08 -6.42 2.17
CA ARG A 355 0.41 -7.60 1.62
C ARG A 355 -1.07 -7.67 1.96
N SER A 356 -1.83 -8.26 1.04
CA SER A 356 -3.24 -8.52 1.22
C SER A 356 -3.56 -9.18 2.56
N LEU A 357 -4.66 -8.78 3.19
CA LEU A 357 -5.06 -9.36 4.46
C LEU A 357 -5.35 -10.86 4.30
N SER A 358 -4.71 -11.67 5.13
CA SER A 358 -4.87 -13.12 5.12
C SER A 358 -6.25 -13.55 5.62
N LEU A 359 -6.87 -14.51 4.94
CA LEU A 359 -8.10 -15.17 5.42
C LEU A 359 -7.82 -16.35 6.36
N SER A 360 -6.55 -16.70 6.57
CA SER A 360 -6.13 -17.78 7.47
C SER A 360 -6.67 -17.63 8.89
N ASN A 361 -6.70 -18.72 9.63
CA ASN A 361 -7.00 -18.75 11.05
C ASN A 361 -6.18 -19.88 11.70
N PRO A 362 -5.28 -19.60 12.66
CA PRO A 362 -4.97 -18.30 13.25
C PRO A 362 -4.19 -17.37 12.31
N ARG A 363 -4.28 -16.06 12.55
CA ARG A 363 -3.49 -15.00 11.88
C ARG A 363 -2.44 -14.49 12.85
N TRP A 364 -1.32 -13.99 12.35
CA TRP A 364 -0.27 -13.43 13.22
C TRP A 364 0.29 -12.14 12.66
N ARG A 365 0.98 -11.36 13.48
CA ARG A 365 1.69 -10.16 13.04
C ARG A 365 2.91 -9.90 13.89
N VAL A 366 3.88 -9.21 13.29
CA VAL A 366 5.08 -8.75 13.97
C VAL A 366 5.25 -7.27 13.76
N TYR A 367 5.35 -6.53 14.84
CA TYR A 367 5.62 -5.10 14.82
C TYR A 367 6.63 -4.76 15.89
N LEU A 368 7.83 -4.40 15.45
CA LEU A 368 9.00 -4.13 16.28
C LEU A 368 9.24 -5.23 17.30
N ASP A 369 8.98 -4.99 18.57
CA ASP A 369 9.17 -5.90 19.70
C ASP A 369 7.98 -6.81 19.98
N ASN A 370 6.82 -6.56 19.34
CA ASN A 370 5.59 -7.33 19.54
C ASN A 370 5.42 -8.44 18.49
N LEU A 371 5.12 -9.65 18.95
CA LEU A 371 4.55 -10.75 18.16
C LEU A 371 3.12 -11.00 18.65
N ASP A 372 2.13 -10.80 17.79
CA ASP A 372 0.72 -11.01 18.12
C ASP A 372 0.12 -12.14 17.29
N LEU A 373 -0.69 -12.99 17.93
CA LEU A 373 -1.45 -14.08 17.34
C LEU A 373 -2.95 -13.83 17.59
N LEU A 374 -3.73 -13.83 16.52
CA LEU A 374 -5.17 -13.61 16.50
C LEU A 374 -5.87 -14.89 16.05
N HIS A 375 -6.63 -15.52 16.94
CA HIS A 375 -7.29 -16.80 16.70
C HIS A 375 -8.80 -16.66 16.89
N ASN A 376 -9.56 -16.78 15.80
CA ASN A 376 -11.02 -16.84 15.87
C ASN A 376 -11.42 -18.24 16.33
N VAL A 377 -12.20 -18.34 17.40
CA VAL A 377 -12.65 -19.62 17.98
C VAL A 377 -14.16 -19.60 18.25
N ASN A 378 -14.73 -20.79 18.41
CA ASN A 378 -16.10 -20.92 18.92
C ASN A 378 -16.12 -20.50 20.42
N PRO A 379 -17.12 -19.71 20.87
CA PRO A 379 -17.30 -19.34 22.28
C PRO A 379 -17.17 -20.49 23.27
N ASP A 380 -17.65 -21.70 22.93
CA ASP A 380 -17.58 -22.88 23.80
C ASP A 380 -16.14 -23.31 24.14
N LEU A 381 -15.16 -22.94 23.29
CA LEU A 381 -13.75 -23.26 23.48
C LEU A 381 -12.98 -22.18 24.25
N VAL A 382 -13.54 -20.97 24.42
CA VAL A 382 -12.87 -19.85 25.08
C VAL A 382 -12.48 -20.22 26.51
N GLY A 383 -13.42 -20.75 27.30
CA GLY A 383 -13.15 -21.13 28.70
C GLY A 383 -12.13 -22.26 28.88
N ILE A 384 -11.80 -23.01 27.82
CA ILE A 384 -10.79 -24.08 27.84
C ILE A 384 -9.41 -23.53 27.47
N LEU A 385 -9.37 -22.61 26.49
CA LEU A 385 -8.12 -22.11 25.91
C LEU A 385 -7.60 -20.86 26.63
N GLU A 386 -8.46 -20.11 27.32
CA GLU A 386 -8.09 -18.85 27.93
C GLU A 386 -7.03 -19.02 29.03
N GLY A 387 -5.94 -18.23 28.93
CA GLY A 387 -4.82 -18.27 29.86
C GLY A 387 -3.73 -19.30 29.53
N GLU A 388 -4.01 -20.26 28.65
CA GLU A 388 -3.04 -21.25 28.19
C GLU A 388 -2.14 -20.67 27.08
N VAL A 389 -0.93 -21.22 26.95
CA VAL A 389 -0.01 -20.89 25.85
C VAL A 389 -0.35 -21.79 24.67
N SER A 390 -0.73 -21.20 23.54
CA SER A 390 -1.03 -21.98 22.33
C SER A 390 0.20 -22.74 21.82
N ASP A 391 -0.01 -23.89 21.17
CA ASP A 391 1.09 -24.70 20.59
C ASP A 391 1.99 -23.89 19.64
N HIS A 392 1.38 -22.97 18.89
CA HIS A 392 2.07 -22.04 18.01
C HIS A 392 3.01 -21.11 18.79
N MET A 393 2.53 -20.51 19.88
CA MET A 393 3.32 -19.61 20.71
C MET A 393 4.37 -20.35 21.56
N ALA A 394 4.05 -21.53 22.08
CA ALA A 394 4.97 -22.33 22.89
C ALA A 394 6.26 -22.67 22.12
N SER A 395 6.12 -23.05 20.85
CA SER A 395 7.24 -23.34 19.96
C SER A 395 8.12 -22.10 19.74
N LEU A 396 7.51 -20.92 19.54
CA LEU A 396 8.22 -19.67 19.30
C LEU A 396 8.90 -19.13 20.57
N ILE A 397 8.24 -19.19 21.72
CA ILE A 397 8.83 -18.84 23.03
C ILE A 397 10.07 -19.69 23.28
N THR A 398 10.01 -20.99 22.97
CA THR A 398 11.18 -21.88 23.07
C THR A 398 12.32 -21.41 22.17
N CYS A 399 12.02 -21.00 20.93
CA CYS A 399 13.01 -20.47 20.00
C CYS A 399 13.63 -19.14 20.48
N TYR A 400 12.84 -18.21 21.02
CA TYR A 400 13.36 -16.97 21.61
C TYR A 400 14.33 -17.26 22.74
N ASN A 401 13.96 -18.17 23.65
CA ASN A 401 14.81 -18.57 24.78
C ASN A 401 16.12 -19.22 24.31
N GLN A 402 16.06 -20.12 23.32
CA GLN A 402 17.25 -20.74 22.72
C GLN A 402 18.17 -19.72 22.03
N ALA A 403 17.59 -18.68 21.43
CA ALA A 403 18.32 -17.59 20.80
C ALA A 403 18.82 -16.53 21.79
N GLY A 404 18.53 -16.67 23.10
CA GLY A 404 18.92 -15.70 24.13
C GLY A 404 18.11 -14.39 24.11
N ILE A 405 16.95 -14.38 23.44
CA ILE A 405 16.06 -13.22 23.32
C ILE A 405 15.11 -13.19 24.54
N PRO A 406 15.24 -12.19 25.43
CA PRO A 406 14.43 -12.09 26.64
C PRO A 406 13.03 -11.53 26.33
N LEU A 407 11.99 -12.21 26.80
CA LEU A 407 10.61 -11.74 26.73
C LEU A 407 10.22 -10.95 27.99
N ASN A 408 9.15 -10.17 27.88
CA ASN A 408 8.60 -9.35 28.95
C ASN A 408 7.33 -9.99 29.52
N ASP A 409 7.49 -10.84 30.54
CA ASP A 409 6.41 -11.61 31.16
C ASP A 409 5.23 -10.76 31.64
N LYS A 410 5.46 -9.49 32.01
CA LYS A 410 4.39 -8.58 32.48
C LYS A 410 3.48 -8.09 31.35
N LYS A 411 3.99 -8.11 30.10
CA LYS A 411 3.26 -7.70 28.90
C LYS A 411 2.79 -8.89 28.07
N SER A 412 3.19 -10.11 28.43
CA SER A 412 2.71 -11.33 27.76
C SER A 412 1.19 -11.48 27.94
N VAL A 413 0.51 -11.74 26.84
CA VAL A 413 -0.92 -12.06 26.78
C VAL A 413 -1.05 -13.48 26.26
N LYS A 414 -1.77 -14.34 27.00
CA LYS A 414 -1.92 -15.76 26.70
C LYS A 414 -3.38 -16.09 26.42
N GLN A 415 -3.72 -16.19 25.14
CA GLN A 415 -5.05 -16.52 24.63
C GLN A 415 -6.20 -15.81 25.40
N LYS A 416 -6.15 -14.49 25.55
CA LYS A 416 -7.21 -13.72 26.23
C LYS A 416 -8.19 -13.13 25.24
N THR A 417 -9.45 -12.98 25.65
CA THR A 417 -10.46 -12.25 24.88
C THR A 417 -10.23 -10.74 24.92
N PHE A 418 -9.64 -10.21 26.00
CA PHE A 418 -9.27 -8.80 26.11
C PHE A 418 -7.74 -8.61 26.09
N ALA A 419 -7.25 -7.71 25.24
CA ALA A 419 -5.83 -7.36 25.18
C ALA A 419 -5.60 -5.90 24.77
N GLU A 420 -4.55 -5.29 25.32
CA GLU A 420 -4.02 -4.02 24.85
C GLU A 420 -2.89 -4.28 23.84
N ILE A 421 -3.05 -3.85 22.60
CA ILE A 421 -2.05 -4.06 21.56
C ILE A 421 -1.82 -2.78 20.74
N GLN A 422 -0.57 -2.35 20.63
CA GLN A 422 -0.14 -1.19 19.81
C GLN A 422 -0.98 0.09 20.04
N GLY A 423 -1.38 0.34 21.29
CA GLY A 423 -2.18 1.51 21.60
C GLY A 423 -3.69 1.34 21.40
N ALA A 424 -4.19 0.17 21.02
CA ALA A 424 -5.61 -0.16 20.98
C ALA A 424 -6.00 -1.11 22.12
N GLU A 425 -7.22 -0.99 22.61
CA GLU A 425 -7.89 -2.03 23.39
C GLU A 425 -8.73 -2.89 22.45
N ILE A 426 -8.49 -4.20 22.44
CA ILE A 426 -9.24 -5.17 21.66
C ILE A 426 -10.06 -6.02 22.61
N ASP A 427 -11.37 -6.06 22.38
CA ASP A 427 -12.32 -6.92 23.07
C ASP A 427 -12.86 -7.94 22.07
N GLY A 428 -12.35 -9.15 22.14
CA GLY A 428 -12.69 -10.28 21.28
C GLY A 428 -14.05 -10.90 21.57
N SER A 429 -14.61 -10.67 22.76
CA SER A 429 -15.96 -11.13 23.10
C SER A 429 -17.00 -10.16 22.55
N LEU A 430 -16.81 -8.85 22.69
CA LEU A 430 -17.63 -7.80 22.06
C LEU A 430 -17.35 -7.65 20.56
N GLY A 431 -16.19 -8.12 20.09
CA GLY A 431 -15.78 -8.02 18.68
C GLY A 431 -15.41 -6.60 18.27
N VAL A 432 -14.86 -5.80 19.19
CA VAL A 432 -14.55 -4.39 18.96
C VAL A 432 -13.08 -4.06 19.22
N SER A 433 -12.57 -3.04 18.54
CA SER A 433 -11.29 -2.40 18.81
C SER A 433 -11.52 -0.91 19.06
N ARG A 434 -10.97 -0.39 20.16
CA ARG A 434 -11.23 0.98 20.63
C ARG A 434 -9.95 1.66 21.12
N PRO A 435 -9.93 3.01 21.16
CA PRO A 435 -8.82 3.74 21.78
C PRO A 435 -8.64 3.35 23.24
N LYS A 436 -7.39 3.31 23.74
CA LYS A 436 -7.13 3.20 25.20
C LYS A 436 -7.92 4.24 26.00
N GLY A 437 -8.59 3.80 27.07
CA GLY A 437 -9.43 4.66 27.91
C GLY A 437 -8.68 5.85 28.51
N GLU A 438 -7.44 5.65 28.94
CA GLU A 438 -6.59 6.74 29.45
C GLU A 438 -6.35 7.85 28.42
N LYS A 439 -6.11 7.47 27.15
CA LYS A 439 -5.94 8.44 26.07
C LYS A 439 -7.25 9.14 25.75
N LEU A 440 -8.36 8.40 25.77
CA LEU A 440 -9.68 8.95 25.53
C LEU A 440 -10.03 10.02 26.56
N GLY A 441 -9.89 9.69 27.85
CA GLY A 441 -10.06 10.63 28.96
C GLY A 441 -9.14 11.84 28.86
N LYS A 442 -7.84 11.63 28.60
CA LYS A 442 -6.83 12.69 28.46
C LYS A 442 -7.19 13.70 27.38
N TYR A 443 -7.47 13.25 26.15
CA TYR A 443 -7.71 14.19 25.04
C TYR A 443 -9.12 14.78 25.07
N ALA A 444 -10.11 14.07 25.61
CA ALA A 444 -11.41 14.67 25.94
C ALA A 444 -11.24 15.81 26.97
N SER A 445 -10.47 15.60 28.04
CA SER A 445 -10.12 16.64 29.02
C SER A 445 -9.43 17.83 28.38
N ALA A 446 -8.47 17.60 27.47
CA ALA A 446 -7.76 18.65 26.76
C ALA A 446 -8.70 19.47 25.86
N ALA A 447 -9.57 18.82 25.08
CA ALA A 447 -10.55 19.47 24.21
C ALA A 447 -11.54 20.32 25.02
N ILE A 448 -12.10 19.78 26.10
CA ILE A 448 -13.01 20.50 27.00
C ILE A 448 -12.32 21.71 27.63
N SER A 449 -11.05 21.57 28.02
CA SER A 449 -10.24 22.66 28.56
C SER A 449 -10.08 23.80 27.55
N LEU A 450 -9.82 23.50 26.27
CA LEU A 450 -9.75 24.51 25.21
C LEU A 450 -11.09 25.22 24.99
N LEU A 451 -12.18 24.45 24.89
CA LEU A 451 -13.52 24.98 24.67
C LEU A 451 -13.95 25.93 25.80
N ARG A 452 -13.59 25.64 27.04
CA ARG A 452 -13.83 26.53 28.20
C ARG A 452 -12.93 27.76 28.19
N LYS A 453 -11.64 27.59 27.86
CA LYS A 453 -10.65 28.68 27.82
C LYS A 453 -10.92 29.67 26.68
N LYS A 454 -11.56 29.22 25.59
CA LYS A 454 -11.89 29.98 24.36
C LYS A 454 -10.70 30.62 23.62
N LYS A 455 -9.47 30.37 24.08
CA LYS A 455 -8.23 30.80 23.44
C LYS A 455 -7.15 29.73 23.59
N CYS A 456 -6.31 29.58 22.58
CA CYS A 456 -5.24 28.59 22.59
C CYS A 456 -3.99 29.06 21.85
N SER A 457 -2.85 28.47 22.16
CA SER A 457 -1.65 28.52 21.33
C SER A 457 -1.70 27.44 20.25
N ARG A 458 -0.83 27.58 19.23
CA ARG A 458 -0.62 26.54 18.19
C ARG A 458 -0.36 25.17 18.80
N LYS A 459 0.49 25.09 19.82
CA LYS A 459 0.88 23.84 20.48
C LYS A 459 -0.33 23.17 21.16
N GLU A 460 -1.17 23.94 21.84
CA GLU A 460 -2.33 23.40 22.55
C GLU A 460 -3.38 22.82 21.58
N ILE A 461 -3.68 23.51 20.47
CA ILE A 461 -4.64 23.00 19.48
C ILE A 461 -4.09 21.79 18.71
N GLN A 462 -2.78 21.76 18.42
CA GLN A 462 -2.12 20.60 17.80
C GLN A 462 -2.18 19.36 18.70
N VAL A 463 -1.97 19.49 20.01
CA VAL A 463 -2.12 18.39 20.98
C VAL A 463 -3.54 17.81 20.94
N VAL A 464 -4.57 18.66 20.96
CA VAL A 464 -5.96 18.20 20.89
C VAL A 464 -6.22 17.50 19.56
N CYS A 465 -5.90 18.15 18.43
CA CYS A 465 -6.18 17.58 17.11
C CYS A 465 -5.43 16.27 16.88
N GLY A 466 -4.16 16.15 17.29
CA GLY A 466 -3.41 14.88 17.22
C GLY A 466 -4.08 13.76 18.03
N GLY A 467 -4.60 14.08 19.23
CA GLY A 467 -5.39 13.14 20.03
C GLY A 467 -6.71 12.72 19.37
N LEU A 468 -7.44 13.66 18.76
CA LEU A 468 -8.68 13.36 18.03
C LEU A 468 -8.42 12.54 16.77
N VAL A 469 -7.32 12.81 16.05
CA VAL A 469 -6.88 12.02 14.89
C VAL A 469 -6.58 10.58 15.28
N TYR A 470 -5.96 10.36 16.44
CA TYR A 470 -5.79 9.01 16.99
C TYR A 470 -7.13 8.29 17.21
N PHE A 471 -8.20 8.99 17.62
CA PHE A 471 -9.54 8.38 17.68
C PHE A 471 -10.11 8.07 16.29
N CYS A 472 -9.86 8.94 15.31
CA CYS A 472 -10.26 8.71 13.92
C CYS A 472 -9.62 7.46 13.30
N MET A 473 -8.50 6.95 13.84
CA MET A 473 -7.91 5.69 13.35
C MET A 473 -8.85 4.49 13.54
N PHE A 474 -9.73 4.52 14.53
CA PHE A 474 -10.71 3.46 14.79
C PHE A 474 -12.01 3.65 14.00
N ARG A 475 -12.26 4.87 13.52
CA ARG A 475 -13.41 5.22 12.69
C ARG A 475 -13.04 6.38 11.76
N ARG A 476 -12.39 6.07 10.64
CA ARG A 476 -11.88 7.07 9.68
C ARG A 476 -12.87 8.16 9.27
N PRO A 477 -14.17 7.88 9.03
CA PRO A 477 -15.14 8.91 8.67
C PRO A 477 -15.21 10.08 9.66
N LEU A 478 -14.84 9.89 10.93
CA LEU A 478 -14.80 10.98 11.91
C LEU A 478 -13.80 12.09 11.55
N MET A 479 -12.80 11.81 10.69
CA MET A 479 -11.87 12.84 10.23
C MET A 479 -12.58 13.97 9.46
N SER A 480 -13.72 13.68 8.81
CA SER A 480 -14.50 14.68 8.08
C SER A 480 -15.06 15.79 8.97
N CYS A 481 -15.14 15.53 10.28
CA CYS A 481 -15.58 16.49 11.30
C CYS A 481 -14.55 17.60 11.57
N LEU A 482 -13.30 17.45 11.10
CA LEU A 482 -12.17 18.32 11.42
C LEU A 482 -11.66 18.99 10.13
N ASN A 483 -12.15 20.19 9.80
CA ASN A 483 -11.77 20.92 8.60
C ASN A 483 -11.22 22.31 8.93
N TYR A 484 -12.00 23.15 9.61
CA TYR A 484 -11.61 24.49 10.02
C TYR A 484 -10.49 24.50 11.05
N VAL A 485 -10.38 23.47 11.90
CA VAL A 485 -9.24 23.30 12.83
C VAL A 485 -7.88 23.37 12.11
N TRP A 486 -7.75 22.77 10.93
CA TRP A 486 -6.48 22.76 10.18
C TRP A 486 -6.15 24.14 9.62
N ARG A 487 -7.15 24.83 9.06
CA ARG A 487 -7.02 26.22 8.60
C ARG A 487 -6.64 27.14 9.75
N PHE A 488 -7.22 26.91 10.94
CA PHE A 488 -6.90 27.68 12.14
C PHE A 488 -5.47 27.41 12.63
N ILE A 489 -5.00 26.15 12.61
CA ILE A 489 -3.60 25.81 12.91
C ILE A 489 -2.63 26.52 11.96
N GLN A 490 -2.92 26.50 10.66
CA GLN A 490 -2.11 27.18 9.63
C GLN A 490 -2.07 28.70 9.84
N SER A 491 -3.16 29.31 10.33
CA SER A 491 -3.17 30.75 10.58
C SER A 491 -2.07 31.20 11.54
N PHE A 492 -1.57 30.34 12.44
CA PHE A 492 -0.48 30.67 13.36
C PHE A 492 0.88 30.87 12.69
N ASP A 493 1.03 30.52 11.39
CA ASP A 493 2.22 30.84 10.61
C ASP A 493 2.27 32.34 10.24
N ASP A 494 1.12 33.02 10.23
CA ASP A 494 1.06 34.47 10.02
C ASP A 494 1.55 35.25 11.25
N PRO A 495 2.19 36.42 11.07
CA PRO A 495 2.58 37.30 12.18
C PRO A 495 1.37 37.64 13.05
N GLY A 496 1.47 37.39 14.36
CA GLY A 496 0.35 37.62 15.27
C GLY A 496 0.61 37.15 16.70
N PRO A 497 -0.41 37.21 17.57
CA PRO A 497 -0.27 36.80 18.96
C PRO A 497 -0.04 35.28 19.06
N LEU A 498 0.83 34.90 20.01
CA LEU A 498 1.16 33.49 20.31
C LEU A 498 -0.05 32.67 20.79
N GLN A 499 -1.07 33.34 21.32
CA GLN A 499 -2.37 32.76 21.64
C GLN A 499 -3.46 33.49 20.86
N ARG A 500 -4.39 32.74 20.27
CA ARG A 500 -5.50 33.25 19.47
C ARG A 500 -6.83 32.75 20.04
N GLU A 501 -7.88 33.52 19.85
CA GLU A 501 -9.25 33.10 20.19
C GLU A 501 -9.70 31.97 19.27
N LEU A 502 -10.50 31.04 19.80
CA LEU A 502 -11.05 29.94 19.03
C LEU A 502 -12.17 30.46 18.11
N PRO A 503 -12.05 30.31 16.78
CA PRO A 503 -13.12 30.69 15.86
C PRO A 503 -14.40 29.88 16.13
N SER A 504 -15.56 30.50 15.89
CA SER A 504 -16.88 29.87 16.05
C SER A 504 -17.01 28.52 15.31
N ALA A 505 -16.40 28.41 14.11
CA ALA A 505 -16.35 27.17 13.35
C ALA A 505 -15.54 26.07 14.06
N VAL A 506 -14.36 26.40 14.61
CA VAL A 506 -13.52 25.48 15.37
C VAL A 506 -14.21 25.02 16.66
N VAL A 507 -14.91 25.93 17.35
CA VAL A 507 -15.73 25.57 18.52
C VAL A 507 -16.84 24.59 18.13
N SER A 508 -17.49 24.81 16.98
CA SER A 508 -18.53 23.90 16.47
C SER A 508 -17.96 22.51 16.16
N GLU A 509 -16.82 22.44 15.45
CA GLU A 509 -16.16 21.17 15.11
C GLU A 509 -15.73 20.37 16.34
N LEU A 510 -15.05 21.01 17.29
CA LEU A 510 -14.58 20.32 18.51
C LEU A 510 -15.75 19.85 19.38
N SER A 511 -16.81 20.65 19.51
CA SER A 511 -17.98 20.28 20.32
C SER A 511 -18.77 19.14 19.68
N MET A 512 -18.96 19.20 18.35
CA MET A 512 -19.59 18.14 17.57
C MET A 512 -18.77 16.85 17.61
N PHE A 513 -17.44 16.92 17.46
CA PHE A 513 -16.57 15.75 17.53
C PHE A 513 -16.69 15.04 18.88
N LEU A 514 -16.72 15.80 19.98
CA LEU A 514 -16.90 15.23 21.32
C LEU A 514 -18.23 14.48 21.47
N CYS A 515 -19.28 14.90 20.77
CA CYS A 515 -20.56 14.18 20.73
C CYS A 515 -20.47 12.83 20.00
N LEU A 516 -19.52 12.69 19.06
CA LEU A 516 -19.35 11.52 18.22
C LEU A 516 -18.34 10.51 18.78
N LEU A 517 -17.79 10.74 19.98
CA LEU A 517 -16.89 9.78 20.65
C LEU A 517 -17.46 8.36 20.77
N PRO A 518 -18.78 8.13 20.99
CA PRO A 518 -19.36 6.79 20.98
C PRO A 518 -19.26 6.04 19.66
N LEU A 519 -18.88 6.71 18.57
CA LEU A 519 -18.65 6.11 17.26
C LEU A 519 -17.16 5.85 16.99
N ALA A 520 -16.26 6.25 17.90
CA ALA A 520 -14.81 6.15 17.75
C ALA A 520 -14.27 4.76 18.11
N HIS A 521 -14.89 3.70 17.59
CA HIS A 521 -14.43 2.33 17.70
C HIS A 521 -14.67 1.58 16.39
N GLN A 522 -13.88 0.54 16.17
CA GLN A 522 -14.04 -0.40 15.08
C GLN A 522 -14.83 -1.62 15.58
N ASP A 523 -15.77 -2.10 14.77
CA ASP A 523 -16.52 -3.33 15.06
C ASP A 523 -16.21 -4.38 14.00
N PHE A 524 -15.56 -5.46 14.42
CA PHE A 524 -15.15 -6.58 13.57
C PHE A 524 -16.31 -7.49 13.13
N ARG A 525 -17.49 -7.37 13.75
CA ARG A 525 -18.71 -8.07 13.36
C ARG A 525 -19.58 -7.26 12.40
N SER A 526 -19.10 -6.09 11.96
CA SER A 526 -19.78 -5.29 10.94
C SER A 526 -19.87 -6.09 9.63
N PRO A 527 -21.08 -6.29 9.07
CA PRO A 527 -21.23 -7.05 7.85
C PRO A 527 -20.59 -6.33 6.65
N ILE A 528 -20.06 -7.09 5.70
CA ILE A 528 -19.48 -6.50 4.48
C ILE A 528 -20.57 -6.07 3.50
N SER A 529 -20.38 -4.91 2.86
CA SER A 529 -21.30 -4.40 1.86
C SER A 529 -21.21 -5.24 0.60
N ARG A 530 -22.33 -5.62 -0.01
CA ARG A 530 -22.29 -6.08 -1.42
C ARG A 530 -22.06 -4.93 -2.42
N TYR A 531 -22.22 -3.68 -1.94
CA TYR A 531 -22.06 -2.48 -2.74
C TYR A 531 -20.67 -1.89 -2.56
N VAL A 532 -19.99 -1.60 -3.67
CA VAL A 532 -18.75 -0.82 -3.71
C VAL A 532 -19.11 0.61 -4.07
N THR A 533 -18.65 1.56 -3.26
CA THR A 533 -18.85 2.99 -3.49
C THR A 533 -17.54 3.62 -3.90
N ALA A 534 -17.58 4.60 -4.79
CA ALA A 534 -16.42 5.43 -5.10
C ALA A 534 -16.84 6.89 -5.13
N SER A 535 -16.11 7.71 -4.39
CA SER A 535 -16.28 9.14 -4.32
C SER A 535 -15.05 9.88 -4.87
N ASP A 536 -15.30 11.06 -5.43
CA ASP A 536 -14.26 11.98 -5.88
C ASP A 536 -13.88 12.95 -4.74
N ALA A 537 -12.59 13.13 -4.53
CA ALA A 537 -12.03 14.10 -3.58
C ALA A 537 -11.61 15.36 -4.35
N SER A 538 -12.60 16.17 -4.73
CA SER A 538 -12.38 17.46 -5.40
C SER A 538 -12.78 18.64 -4.50
N MET A 539 -12.05 19.75 -4.65
CA MET A 539 -12.28 20.98 -3.89
C MET A 539 -13.49 21.79 -4.40
N ASP A 540 -13.89 21.57 -5.65
CA ASP A 540 -14.89 22.37 -6.36
C ASP A 540 -16.19 21.60 -6.66
N GLY A 541 -16.22 20.29 -6.41
CA GLY A 541 -17.36 19.41 -6.65
C GLY A 541 -17.13 17.98 -6.13
N GLY A 542 -18.15 17.13 -6.21
CA GLY A 542 -18.04 15.73 -5.80
C GLY A 542 -18.87 14.83 -6.71
N GLY A 543 -18.27 13.73 -7.14
CA GLY A 543 -18.98 12.61 -7.78
C GLY A 543 -19.06 11.44 -6.80
N LEU A 544 -20.22 10.79 -6.71
CA LEU A 544 -20.39 9.54 -5.98
C LEU A 544 -20.98 8.52 -6.95
N CYS A 545 -20.44 7.31 -6.93
CA CYS A 545 -21.04 6.17 -7.62
C CYS A 545 -21.09 4.97 -6.69
N VAL A 546 -22.03 4.07 -6.99
CA VAL A 546 -22.22 2.80 -6.31
C VAL A 546 -22.34 1.70 -7.35
N SER A 547 -21.80 0.52 -7.08
CA SER A 547 -21.93 -0.65 -7.94
C SER A 547 -23.40 -1.11 -8.06
N ASP A 548 -23.84 -1.53 -9.25
CA ASP A 548 -25.21 -2.02 -9.49
C ASP A 548 -25.35 -3.57 -9.60
N GLY A 549 -24.23 -4.29 -9.75
CA GLY A 549 -24.18 -5.75 -9.86
C GLY A 549 -22.87 -6.24 -10.47
N LEU A 550 -22.74 -7.55 -10.70
CA LEU A 550 -21.54 -8.14 -11.32
C LEU A 550 -21.61 -8.08 -12.83
N THR A 551 -20.46 -7.84 -13.47
CA THR A 551 -20.29 -8.20 -14.88
C THR A 551 -20.10 -9.72 -15.00
N PRO A 552 -20.26 -10.33 -16.20
CA PRO A 552 -19.93 -11.74 -16.40
C PRO A 552 -18.51 -12.10 -15.98
N TYR A 553 -17.59 -11.14 -16.10
CA TYR A 553 -16.24 -11.25 -15.56
C TYR A 553 -16.20 -11.18 -14.04
N GLY A 554 -16.90 -10.23 -13.40
CA GLY A 554 -16.99 -10.15 -11.95
C GLY A 554 -17.49 -11.47 -11.32
N LEU A 555 -18.44 -12.15 -11.98
CA LEU A 555 -18.91 -13.48 -11.59
C LEU A 555 -17.83 -14.57 -11.75
N LYS A 556 -17.05 -14.51 -12.83
CA LYS A 556 -15.94 -15.42 -13.04
C LYS A 556 -14.83 -15.22 -12.00
N VAL A 557 -14.50 -13.96 -11.69
CA VAL A 557 -13.53 -13.57 -10.65
C VAL A 557 -14.01 -14.03 -9.28
N SER A 558 -15.30 -13.86 -8.96
CA SER A 558 -15.84 -14.33 -7.68
C SER A 558 -15.72 -15.85 -7.52
N SER A 559 -15.81 -16.61 -8.62
CA SER A 559 -15.63 -18.08 -8.62
C SER A 559 -14.17 -18.56 -8.73
N GLY A 560 -13.23 -17.69 -9.13
CA GLY A 560 -11.82 -18.04 -9.33
C GLY A 560 -10.99 -17.97 -8.05
N ALA A 561 -9.86 -18.67 -8.02
CA ALA A 561 -8.91 -18.62 -6.91
C ALA A 561 -8.21 -17.26 -6.81
N PHE A 562 -8.07 -16.74 -5.59
CA PHE A 562 -7.53 -15.41 -5.30
C PHE A 562 -6.09 -15.41 -4.73
N ARG A 563 -5.40 -14.27 -4.81
CA ARG A 563 -4.07 -14.03 -4.22
C ARG A 563 -4.14 -14.10 -2.69
N GLY A 564 -3.67 -15.17 -2.08
CA GLY A 564 -3.79 -15.44 -0.63
C GLY A 564 -4.95 -16.36 -0.24
N GLU A 565 -5.74 -16.83 -1.21
CA GLU A 565 -6.63 -17.99 -1.07
C GLU A 565 -5.88 -19.30 -1.40
N ASN A 566 -4.91 -19.23 -2.31
CA ASN A 566 -3.99 -20.33 -2.60
C ASN A 566 -2.84 -20.39 -1.59
N VAL A 567 -2.47 -21.62 -1.23
CA VAL A 567 -1.39 -22.01 -0.28
C VAL A 567 0.01 -21.70 -0.82
N ASP A 568 0.14 -21.37 -2.11
CA ASP A 568 1.43 -21.16 -2.77
C ASP A 568 1.96 -19.74 -2.54
N ASP A 569 2.86 -19.62 -1.56
CA ASP A 569 3.51 -18.39 -1.11
C ASP A 569 4.19 -17.62 -2.25
N ILE A 570 3.77 -16.38 -2.46
CA ILE A 570 4.51 -15.41 -3.28
C ILE A 570 5.95 -15.33 -2.76
N PRO A 571 6.97 -15.45 -3.62
CA PRO A 571 8.37 -15.36 -3.20
C PRO A 571 8.61 -14.10 -2.35
N GLU A 572 9.12 -14.30 -1.14
CA GLU A 572 9.38 -13.19 -0.23
C GLU A 572 10.45 -12.22 -0.77
N ARG A 573 11.44 -12.77 -1.47
CA ARG A 573 12.43 -11.99 -2.19
C ARG A 573 11.82 -11.46 -3.47
N GLY A 574 11.87 -10.15 -3.64
CA GLY A 574 11.32 -9.50 -4.82
C GLY A 574 12.34 -9.27 -5.92
N VAL A 575 11.85 -8.81 -7.06
CA VAL A 575 12.65 -8.45 -8.23
C VAL A 575 12.45 -6.97 -8.54
N VAL A 576 13.53 -6.30 -8.95
CA VAL A 576 13.46 -4.96 -9.54
C VAL A 576 13.49 -5.10 -11.05
N CYS A 577 12.49 -4.51 -11.72
CA CYS A 577 12.39 -4.47 -13.17
C CYS A 577 12.81 -3.08 -13.66
N VAL A 578 13.81 -3.00 -14.53
CA VAL A 578 14.23 -1.76 -15.20
C VAL A 578 14.05 -1.93 -16.70
N GLY A 579 12.99 -1.36 -17.26
CA GLY A 579 12.74 -1.32 -18.70
C GLY A 579 13.37 -0.09 -19.34
N LEU A 580 14.36 -0.29 -20.20
CA LEU A 580 14.96 0.73 -21.06
C LEU A 580 14.31 0.63 -22.44
N PHE A 581 13.80 1.74 -22.96
CA PHE A 581 12.96 1.72 -24.16
C PHE A 581 11.79 0.73 -23.95
N ASP A 582 11.12 0.88 -22.81
CA ASP A 582 10.19 -0.11 -22.25
C ASP A 582 8.94 -0.31 -23.12
N GLY A 583 8.60 0.70 -23.94
CA GLY A 583 7.37 0.74 -24.70
C GLY A 583 6.17 0.54 -23.79
N VAL A 584 5.40 -0.51 -24.05
CA VAL A 584 4.20 -0.83 -23.26
C VAL A 584 4.46 -1.71 -22.04
N GLY A 585 5.71 -1.86 -21.57
CA GLY A 585 6.03 -2.62 -20.36
C GLY A 585 5.94 -4.13 -20.54
N SER A 586 6.37 -4.65 -21.69
CA SER A 586 6.26 -6.08 -22.01
C SER A 586 7.09 -6.97 -21.07
N LEU A 587 8.26 -6.49 -20.63
CA LEU A 587 9.10 -7.18 -19.64
C LEU A 587 8.37 -7.29 -18.29
N ARG A 588 7.78 -6.19 -17.83
CA ARG A 588 7.01 -6.14 -16.58
C ARG A 588 5.80 -7.06 -16.62
N LEU A 589 5.11 -7.14 -17.75
CA LEU A 589 3.98 -8.04 -17.97
C LEU A 589 4.42 -9.52 -17.97
N ALA A 590 5.57 -9.85 -18.54
CA ALA A 590 6.11 -11.21 -18.47
C ALA A 590 6.39 -11.65 -17.02
N LEU A 591 6.87 -10.74 -16.16
CA LEU A 591 7.06 -11.00 -14.73
C LEU A 591 5.72 -11.25 -14.00
N GLU A 592 4.63 -10.58 -14.41
CA GLU A 592 3.28 -10.87 -13.89
C GLU A 592 2.80 -12.27 -14.26
N VAL A 593 3.03 -12.68 -15.51
CA VAL A 593 2.66 -14.04 -15.98
C VAL A 593 3.39 -15.10 -15.15
N LEU A 594 4.64 -14.86 -14.79
CA LEU A 594 5.42 -15.74 -13.91
C LEU A 594 5.05 -15.62 -12.42
N GLN A 595 4.15 -14.71 -12.06
CA GLN A 595 3.73 -14.40 -10.70
C GLN A 595 4.91 -14.05 -9.79
N VAL A 596 5.80 -13.20 -10.30
CA VAL A 596 6.98 -12.69 -9.58
C VAL A 596 6.58 -11.54 -8.66
N ASN A 597 7.17 -11.50 -7.46
CA ASN A 597 7.05 -10.35 -6.57
C ASN A 597 7.89 -9.17 -7.08
N VAL A 598 7.33 -8.30 -7.93
CA VAL A 598 8.04 -7.12 -8.43
C VAL A 598 7.96 -5.97 -7.41
N GLN A 599 9.07 -5.66 -6.75
CA GLN A 599 9.16 -4.61 -5.71
C GLN A 599 9.22 -3.21 -6.30
N LEU A 600 9.86 -3.05 -7.47
CA LEU A 600 10.02 -1.78 -8.14
C LEU A 600 10.05 -1.99 -9.64
N HIS A 601 9.31 -1.13 -10.37
CA HIS A 601 9.39 -1.03 -11.82
C HIS A 601 9.89 0.35 -12.20
N VAL A 602 10.99 0.44 -12.94
CA VAL A 602 11.50 1.66 -13.56
C VAL A 602 11.29 1.53 -15.07
N SER A 603 10.52 2.43 -15.66
CA SER A 603 10.24 2.48 -17.09
C SER A 603 10.88 3.73 -17.68
N VAL A 604 11.83 3.54 -18.59
CA VAL A 604 12.46 4.61 -19.36
C VAL A 604 11.91 4.57 -20.77
N GLU A 605 11.05 5.53 -21.10
CA GLU A 605 10.37 5.60 -22.38
C GLU A 605 10.19 7.07 -22.76
N SER A 606 10.28 7.39 -24.04
CA SER A 606 10.08 8.74 -24.56
C SER A 606 8.66 8.96 -25.07
N ASP A 607 8.00 7.91 -25.57
CA ASP A 607 6.63 7.97 -26.09
C ASP A 607 5.59 8.13 -24.96
N GLU A 608 4.90 9.28 -24.98
CA GLU A 608 3.84 9.61 -24.03
C GLU A 608 2.67 8.61 -24.08
N HIS A 609 2.35 8.02 -25.24
CA HIS A 609 1.28 7.04 -25.36
C HIS A 609 1.63 5.74 -24.63
N ALA A 610 2.89 5.32 -24.76
CA ALA A 610 3.42 4.14 -24.12
C ALA A 610 3.49 4.31 -22.58
N LYS A 611 3.99 5.47 -22.12
CA LYS A 611 3.98 5.85 -20.69
C LYS A 611 2.59 5.76 -20.07
N ARG A 612 1.57 6.29 -20.75
CA ARG A 612 0.18 6.23 -20.25
C ARG A 612 -0.34 4.80 -20.13
N VAL A 613 0.05 3.91 -21.05
CA VAL A 613 -0.29 2.48 -20.95
C VAL A 613 0.37 1.84 -19.74
N VAL A 614 1.67 2.05 -19.56
CA VAL A 614 2.44 1.52 -18.43
C VAL A 614 1.91 2.06 -17.10
N GLU A 615 1.68 3.37 -16.99
CA GLU A 615 1.11 4.02 -15.80
C GLU A 615 -0.29 3.48 -15.47
N GLY A 616 -1.10 3.23 -16.51
CA GLY A 616 -2.46 2.71 -16.36
C GLY A 616 -2.54 1.25 -15.87
N HIS A 617 -1.46 0.47 -16.01
CA HIS A 617 -1.41 -0.93 -15.56
C HIS A 617 -0.52 -1.14 -14.33
N PHE A 618 0.50 -0.30 -14.15
CA PHE A 618 1.50 -0.46 -13.10
C PHE A 618 1.59 0.81 -12.26
N ASN A 619 0.83 0.82 -11.17
CA ASN A 619 0.71 2.00 -10.32
C ASN A 619 2.06 2.49 -9.75
N ASN A 620 2.97 1.61 -9.34
CA ASN A 620 4.22 2.02 -8.68
C ASN A 620 5.39 2.24 -9.65
N VAL A 621 5.12 2.44 -10.95
CA VAL A 621 6.19 2.63 -11.93
C VAL A 621 6.87 3.98 -11.75
N VAL A 622 8.21 3.98 -11.75
CA VAL A 622 9.02 5.19 -11.87
C VAL A 622 9.24 5.45 -13.35
N GLN A 623 8.70 6.55 -13.87
CA GLN A 623 8.85 6.92 -15.27
C GLN A 623 9.97 7.93 -15.50
N LEU A 624 10.79 7.68 -16.51
CA LEU A 624 11.83 8.57 -16.99
C LEU A 624 11.71 8.70 -18.51
N ASN A 625 12.16 9.84 -19.05
CA ASN A 625 12.07 10.13 -20.48
C ASN A 625 13.24 9.53 -21.27
N SER A 626 14.44 9.59 -20.68
CA SER A 626 15.68 9.21 -21.34
C SER A 626 16.58 8.43 -20.38
N VAL A 627 17.43 7.56 -20.96
CA VAL A 627 18.37 6.72 -20.20
C VAL A 627 19.47 7.59 -19.59
N GLU A 628 19.80 8.70 -20.25
CA GLU A 628 20.77 9.69 -19.80
C GLU A 628 20.32 10.47 -18.56
N ASP A 629 19.01 10.52 -18.28
CA ASP A 629 18.47 11.15 -17.06
C ASP A 629 18.77 10.35 -15.79
N ILE A 630 19.22 9.09 -15.93
CA ILE A 630 19.47 8.20 -14.80
C ILE A 630 20.79 8.59 -14.12
N THR A 631 20.68 9.02 -12.87
CA THR A 631 21.83 9.37 -12.04
C THR A 631 22.16 8.28 -11.00
N PRO A 632 23.41 8.22 -10.50
CA PRO A 632 23.77 7.32 -9.40
C PRO A 632 22.90 7.53 -8.16
N GLU A 633 22.50 8.78 -7.88
CA GLU A 633 21.63 9.11 -6.76
C GLU A 633 20.23 8.51 -6.93
N MET A 634 19.71 8.44 -8.16
CA MET A 634 18.44 7.75 -8.44
C MET A 634 18.56 6.25 -8.20
N CYS A 635 19.60 5.61 -8.72
CA CYS A 635 19.88 4.19 -8.50
C CYS A 635 20.01 3.85 -7.00
N GLN A 636 20.68 4.70 -6.22
CA GLN A 636 20.76 4.55 -4.77
C GLN A 636 19.39 4.67 -4.08
N ARG A 637 18.53 5.62 -4.51
CA ARG A 637 17.16 5.72 -4.00
C ARG A 637 16.33 4.48 -4.34
N TRP A 638 16.48 3.94 -5.55
CA TRP A 638 15.82 2.71 -5.97
C TRP A 638 16.26 1.51 -5.13
N ALA A 639 17.57 1.39 -4.89
CA ALA A 639 18.16 0.39 -4.01
C ALA A 639 17.61 0.50 -2.58
N GLY A 640 17.49 1.71 -2.04
CA GLY A 640 16.86 1.95 -0.73
C GLY A 640 15.37 1.56 -0.67
N LYS A 641 14.61 1.83 -1.74
CA LYS A 641 13.19 1.44 -1.84
C LYS A 641 13.00 -0.06 -1.99
N ALA A 642 13.89 -0.74 -2.71
CA ALA A 642 13.83 -2.17 -3.00
C ALA A 642 14.93 -2.95 -2.25
N SER A 643 15.12 -2.66 -0.96
CA SER A 643 16.16 -3.28 -0.13
C SER A 643 15.95 -4.79 0.08
N GLY A 644 14.72 -5.27 -0.10
CA GLY A 644 14.37 -6.69 -0.10
C GLY A 644 14.52 -7.38 -1.47
N ALA A 645 15.10 -6.72 -2.47
CA ALA A 645 15.26 -7.29 -3.80
C ALA A 645 16.31 -8.41 -3.77
N GLY A 646 15.94 -9.56 -4.31
CA GLY A 646 16.85 -10.67 -4.55
C GLY A 646 17.54 -10.60 -5.90
N MET A 647 17.06 -9.76 -6.83
CA MET A 647 17.62 -9.60 -8.17
C MET A 647 17.13 -8.31 -8.85
N VAL A 648 17.95 -7.77 -9.76
CA VAL A 648 17.55 -6.71 -10.70
C VAL A 648 17.60 -7.26 -12.13
N ILE A 649 16.56 -7.00 -12.92
CA ILE A 649 16.48 -7.34 -14.33
C ILE A 649 16.38 -6.06 -15.15
N VAL A 650 17.31 -5.90 -16.09
CA VAL A 650 17.35 -4.76 -17.01
C VAL A 650 16.92 -5.22 -18.40
N GLY A 651 15.75 -4.78 -18.86
CA GLY A 651 15.29 -4.97 -20.24
C GLY A 651 15.72 -3.81 -21.13
N ALA A 652 16.17 -4.08 -22.35
CA ALA A 652 16.47 -3.04 -23.33
C ALA A 652 15.82 -3.34 -24.69
N GLY A 653 14.77 -2.57 -25.01
CA GLY A 653 14.07 -2.62 -26.30
C GLY A 653 14.87 -2.02 -27.46
N GLN A 654 14.29 -2.09 -28.66
CA GLN A 654 14.87 -1.47 -29.84
C GLN A 654 14.77 0.05 -29.80
N CYS A 655 15.91 0.74 -29.89
CA CYS A 655 15.95 2.19 -30.09
C CYS A 655 15.60 2.52 -31.54
N GLN A 656 14.38 2.97 -31.81
CA GLN A 656 14.04 3.52 -33.13
C GLN A 656 14.65 4.92 -33.27
N GLY A 657 15.82 4.99 -33.92
CA GLY A 657 16.35 6.19 -34.58
C GLY A 657 16.51 7.45 -33.73
N VAL A 658 17.55 7.54 -32.89
CA VAL A 658 18.12 8.84 -32.53
C VAL A 658 18.99 9.30 -33.69
N ASN A 659 18.40 10.02 -34.66
CA ASN A 659 19.19 10.78 -35.60
C ASN A 659 19.82 11.95 -34.84
N ARG A 660 21.11 11.83 -34.48
CA ARG A 660 21.90 13.01 -34.13
C ARG A 660 22.00 13.90 -35.38
N PRO A 661 22.01 15.25 -35.24
CA PRO A 661 22.06 16.19 -36.37
C PRO A 661 23.25 16.02 -37.34
N ASN A 662 24.22 15.16 -37.03
CA ASN A 662 25.48 15.01 -37.78
C ASN A 662 25.60 13.70 -38.58
N GLY A 663 24.56 12.88 -38.72
CA GLY A 663 24.60 11.71 -39.63
C GLY A 663 25.50 10.55 -39.19
N GLU A 664 26.06 10.56 -37.98
CA GLU A 664 26.75 9.41 -37.40
C GLU A 664 25.74 8.46 -36.74
N ARG A 665 25.61 7.24 -37.27
CA ARG A 665 24.90 6.13 -36.62
C ARG A 665 25.78 5.56 -35.51
N SER A 666 25.75 6.14 -34.31
CA SER A 666 26.34 5.54 -33.11
C SER A 666 25.20 5.02 -32.23
N GLY A 667 25.16 3.69 -32.03
CA GLY A 667 24.07 2.99 -31.35
C GLY A 667 23.95 3.37 -29.87
N SER A 668 22.71 3.60 -29.43
CA SER A 668 22.32 3.81 -28.03
C SER A 668 22.73 2.65 -27.09
N VAL A 669 23.19 1.52 -27.65
CA VAL A 669 23.79 0.38 -26.94
C VAL A 669 24.98 0.78 -26.05
N SER A 670 25.69 1.85 -26.41
CA SER A 670 26.81 2.39 -25.61
C SER A 670 26.40 2.90 -24.22
N VAL A 671 25.11 3.22 -24.00
CA VAL A 671 24.59 3.80 -22.74
C VAL A 671 24.12 2.71 -21.76
N ILE A 672 23.74 1.53 -22.27
CA ILE A 672 23.17 0.43 -21.47
C ILE A 672 24.20 -0.15 -20.49
N GLN A 673 25.42 -0.43 -20.96
CA GLN A 673 26.45 -1.06 -20.14
C GLN A 673 26.94 -0.17 -18.97
N PRO A 674 27.18 1.15 -19.15
CA PRO A 674 27.43 2.06 -18.03
C PRO A 674 26.32 2.03 -16.97
N LEU A 675 25.05 2.01 -17.39
CA LEU A 675 23.91 1.94 -16.47
C LEU A 675 23.89 0.61 -15.69
N ILE A 676 24.12 -0.52 -16.35
CA ILE A 676 24.20 -1.83 -15.67
C ILE A 676 25.30 -1.81 -14.60
N ARG A 677 26.46 -1.20 -14.87
CA ARG A 677 27.52 -1.03 -13.86
C ARG A 677 27.07 -0.18 -12.69
N MET A 678 26.37 0.93 -12.96
CA MET A 678 25.82 1.80 -11.93
C MET A 678 24.78 1.08 -11.04
N LEU A 679 23.92 0.27 -11.65
CA LEU A 679 22.96 -0.57 -10.94
C LEU A 679 23.67 -1.64 -10.10
N ARG A 680 24.69 -2.32 -10.64
CA ARG A 680 25.52 -3.29 -9.89
C ARG A 680 26.21 -2.66 -8.68
N GLN A 681 26.64 -1.41 -8.78
CA GLN A 681 27.21 -0.66 -7.65
C GLN A 681 26.16 -0.30 -6.61
N SER A 682 24.95 0.04 -7.04
CA SER A 682 23.87 0.48 -6.13
C SER A 682 23.16 -0.70 -5.45
N PHE A 683 23.01 -1.82 -6.15
CA PHE A 683 22.40 -3.07 -5.69
C PHE A 683 23.48 -4.12 -5.37
N SER A 684 24.50 -3.75 -4.59
CA SER A 684 25.69 -4.59 -4.35
C SER A 684 25.41 -5.95 -3.72
N TRP A 685 24.23 -6.13 -3.09
CA TRP A 685 23.83 -7.38 -2.43
C TRP A 685 23.11 -8.39 -3.33
N CYS A 686 22.77 -8.02 -4.57
CA CYS A 686 22.01 -8.90 -5.46
C CYS A 686 22.52 -8.86 -6.91
N PRO A 687 22.35 -9.94 -7.68
CA PRO A 687 22.75 -9.95 -9.07
C PRO A 687 21.90 -8.99 -9.92
N VAL A 688 22.56 -8.38 -10.91
CA VAL A 688 21.93 -7.55 -11.94
C VAL A 688 22.15 -8.22 -13.29
N HIS A 689 21.05 -8.73 -13.83
CA HIS A 689 20.98 -9.40 -15.13
C HIS A 689 20.37 -8.49 -16.19
N PHE A 690 20.67 -8.74 -17.46
CA PHE A 690 20.11 -7.96 -18.56
C PHE A 690 19.57 -8.83 -19.70
N ILE A 691 18.55 -8.32 -20.37
CA ILE A 691 17.98 -8.84 -21.61
C ILE A 691 17.83 -7.71 -22.61
N GLN A 692 18.44 -7.87 -23.77
CA GLN A 692 18.32 -6.92 -24.87
C GLN A 692 17.71 -7.61 -26.08
N GLU A 693 16.76 -6.96 -26.75
CA GLU A 693 16.05 -7.50 -27.91
C GLU A 693 16.30 -6.65 -29.15
N SER A 694 16.47 -7.31 -30.31
CA SER A 694 16.48 -6.62 -31.61
C SER A 694 15.99 -7.51 -32.75
N VAL A 695 15.71 -6.89 -33.91
CA VAL A 695 15.22 -7.59 -35.10
C VAL A 695 16.28 -8.54 -35.66
N PHE A 696 15.87 -9.73 -36.06
CA PHE A 696 16.78 -10.69 -36.70
C PHE A 696 17.34 -10.18 -38.04
N GLN A 697 16.53 -9.46 -38.82
CA GLN A 697 16.85 -8.95 -40.16
C GLN A 697 17.78 -7.72 -40.16
N MET A 698 18.49 -7.45 -39.05
CA MET A 698 19.46 -6.35 -38.96
C MET A 698 20.74 -6.62 -39.76
N ASP A 699 21.45 -5.54 -40.11
CA ASP A 699 22.73 -5.61 -40.80
C ASP A 699 23.79 -6.36 -39.97
N LEU A 700 24.69 -7.07 -40.66
CA LEU A 700 25.71 -7.89 -40.01
C LEU A 700 26.66 -7.06 -39.13
N GLY A 701 26.99 -5.84 -39.56
CA GLY A 701 27.83 -4.90 -38.82
C GLY A 701 27.19 -4.49 -37.49
N ASP A 702 25.90 -4.13 -37.53
CA ASP A 702 25.12 -3.76 -36.34
C ASP A 702 25.03 -4.96 -35.37
N ARG A 703 24.75 -6.16 -35.87
CA ARG A 703 24.73 -7.38 -35.03
C ARG A 703 26.05 -7.62 -34.32
N GLN A 704 27.17 -7.44 -35.01
CA GLN A 704 28.51 -7.58 -34.42
C GLN A 704 28.79 -6.51 -33.36
N GLU A 705 28.27 -5.29 -33.53
CA GLU A 705 28.39 -4.22 -32.55
C GLU A 705 27.55 -4.48 -31.30
N PHE A 706 26.30 -4.88 -31.45
CA PHE A 706 25.44 -5.28 -30.33
C PHE A 706 26.06 -6.43 -29.54
N THR A 707 26.54 -7.46 -30.24
CA THR A 707 27.23 -8.61 -29.63
C THR A 707 28.52 -8.19 -28.92
N ARG A 708 29.29 -7.26 -29.48
CA ARG A 708 30.50 -6.72 -28.85
C ARG A 708 30.18 -5.95 -27.57
N ALA A 709 29.13 -5.13 -27.59
CA ALA A 709 28.74 -4.31 -26.45
C ALA A 709 28.10 -5.14 -25.34
N ALA A 710 27.27 -6.14 -25.68
CA ALA A 710 26.65 -7.05 -24.72
C ALA A 710 27.64 -8.07 -24.14
N GLY A 711 28.68 -8.45 -24.90
CA GLY A 711 29.69 -9.42 -24.48
C GLY A 711 29.23 -10.88 -24.53
N VAL A 712 28.01 -11.14 -25.03
CA VAL A 712 27.38 -12.46 -25.14
C VAL A 712 26.85 -12.67 -26.56
N LEU A 713 26.78 -13.93 -27.01
CA LEU A 713 26.16 -14.25 -28.31
C LEU A 713 24.63 -14.20 -28.19
N PRO A 714 23.92 -13.68 -29.21
CA PRO A 714 22.46 -13.64 -29.16
C PRO A 714 21.83 -15.00 -29.38
N ILE A 715 20.60 -15.14 -28.88
CA ILE A 715 19.70 -16.25 -29.10
C ILE A 715 18.60 -15.82 -30.07
N ARG A 716 18.42 -16.56 -31.16
CA ARG A 716 17.34 -16.38 -32.11
C ARG A 716 16.12 -17.18 -31.65
N ILE A 717 15.00 -16.50 -31.52
CA ILE A 717 13.72 -17.12 -31.17
C ILE A 717 12.62 -16.57 -32.08
N CYS A 718 11.79 -17.45 -32.63
CA CYS A 718 10.61 -17.07 -33.40
C CYS A 718 9.33 -17.32 -32.60
N ALA A 719 8.62 -16.24 -32.28
CA ALA A 719 7.40 -16.32 -31.45
C ALA A 719 6.27 -17.16 -32.06
N SER A 720 6.29 -17.46 -33.36
CA SER A 720 5.25 -18.28 -34.02
C SER A 720 5.10 -19.68 -33.44
N GLU A 721 6.11 -20.15 -32.71
CA GLU A 721 6.08 -21.47 -32.08
C GLU A 721 5.38 -21.44 -30.70
N LEU A 722 5.23 -20.26 -30.10
CA LEU A 722 4.59 -20.02 -28.79
C LEU A 722 3.34 -19.14 -28.86
N SER A 723 3.06 -18.51 -30.00
CA SER A 723 1.88 -17.68 -30.23
C SER A 723 1.48 -17.67 -31.72
N PRO A 724 0.25 -17.28 -32.08
CA PRO A 724 -0.23 -17.30 -33.46
C PRO A 724 0.32 -16.14 -34.32
N CYS A 725 1.43 -15.51 -33.92
CA CYS A 725 2.08 -14.42 -34.63
C CYS A 725 3.57 -14.69 -34.83
N ARG A 726 4.02 -14.59 -36.09
CA ARG A 726 5.43 -14.68 -36.43
C ARG A 726 6.17 -13.44 -35.95
N ARG A 727 7.14 -13.61 -35.05
CA ARG A 727 8.05 -12.55 -34.63
C ARG A 727 9.43 -13.13 -34.36
N ASP A 728 10.30 -13.02 -35.36
CA ASP A 728 11.68 -13.54 -35.34
C ASP A 728 12.63 -12.46 -34.80
N ARG A 729 13.30 -12.73 -33.68
CA ARG A 729 14.10 -11.78 -32.90
C ARG A 729 15.38 -12.40 -32.35
N LEU A 730 16.34 -11.52 -32.08
CA LEU A 730 17.59 -11.83 -31.39
C LEU A 730 17.53 -11.30 -29.96
N TYR A 731 17.96 -12.12 -29.01
CA TYR A 731 17.99 -11.82 -27.59
C TYR A 731 19.41 -11.96 -27.06
N TRP A 732 19.98 -10.89 -26.52
CA TRP A 732 21.25 -10.93 -25.78
C TRP A 732 20.94 -10.99 -24.29
N ILE A 733 21.36 -12.06 -23.63
CA ILE A 733 21.13 -12.32 -22.21
C ILE A 733 22.43 -12.76 -21.52
N ASP A 734 22.59 -12.42 -20.25
CA ASP A 734 23.78 -12.79 -19.46
C ASP A 734 23.59 -14.00 -18.52
N TRP A 735 22.53 -14.78 -18.72
CA TRP A 735 22.29 -16.06 -18.05
C TRP A 735 22.20 -17.22 -19.05
N THR A 736 22.34 -18.45 -18.55
CA THR A 736 22.28 -19.67 -19.35
C THR A 736 20.84 -20.12 -19.57
N VAL A 737 20.61 -20.72 -20.74
CA VAL A 737 19.31 -21.28 -21.14
C VAL A 737 19.52 -22.75 -21.41
N GLU A 738 18.66 -23.59 -20.82
CA GLU A 738 18.77 -25.04 -20.91
C GLU A 738 17.69 -25.63 -21.83
N ALA A 739 18.02 -26.74 -22.49
CA ALA A 739 17.04 -27.50 -23.25
C ALA A 739 16.15 -28.30 -22.29
N GLY A 740 14.84 -28.34 -22.56
CA GLY A 740 13.86 -28.97 -21.67
C GLY A 740 12.47 -28.36 -21.81
N ASP A 741 11.44 -29.07 -21.32
CA ASP A 741 10.04 -28.62 -21.33
C ASP A 741 9.54 -28.18 -22.73
N GLY A 742 9.90 -28.96 -23.76
CA GLY A 742 9.56 -28.71 -25.17
C GLY A 742 10.48 -27.73 -25.89
N ALA A 743 11.50 -27.15 -25.23
CA ALA A 743 12.48 -26.28 -25.87
C ALA A 743 13.76 -27.02 -26.31
N HIS A 744 14.16 -26.84 -27.56
CA HIS A 744 15.37 -27.39 -28.17
C HIS A 744 16.33 -26.28 -28.57
N ILE A 745 17.60 -26.40 -28.19
CA ILE A 745 18.61 -25.36 -28.45
C ILE A 745 19.65 -25.91 -29.43
N THR A 746 19.82 -25.23 -30.56
CA THR A 746 20.89 -25.48 -31.52
C THR A 746 22.01 -24.46 -31.29
N PRO A 747 23.20 -24.89 -30.83
CA PRO A 747 24.31 -23.97 -30.58
C PRO A 747 24.83 -23.33 -31.88
N SER A 748 25.38 -22.12 -31.79
CA SER A 748 26.06 -21.49 -32.93
C SER A 748 27.19 -22.37 -33.45
N THR A 749 27.18 -22.66 -34.76
CA THR A 749 28.27 -23.37 -35.45
C THR A 749 29.52 -22.51 -35.67
N THR A 750 29.43 -21.21 -35.32
CA THR A 750 30.49 -20.22 -35.54
C THR A 750 30.82 -19.52 -34.23
N THR A 751 32.11 -19.44 -33.90
CA THR A 751 32.63 -18.68 -32.74
C THR A 751 32.83 -17.18 -33.05
N THR A 752 32.44 -16.74 -34.25
CA THR A 752 32.54 -15.35 -34.66
C THR A 752 31.43 -14.51 -34.04
N ARG A 753 31.66 -13.20 -33.89
CA ARG A 753 30.68 -12.23 -33.34
C ARG A 753 29.41 -12.04 -34.20
N ALA A 754 29.29 -12.81 -35.28
CA ALA A 754 28.12 -12.86 -36.16
C ALA A 754 27.20 -14.06 -35.86
N GLY A 755 27.67 -15.04 -35.09
CA GLY A 755 26.92 -16.25 -34.73
C GLY A 755 25.75 -15.97 -33.80
N PHE A 756 24.85 -16.94 -33.69
CA PHE A 756 23.71 -16.93 -32.78
C PHE A 756 23.31 -18.36 -32.43
N HIS A 757 22.74 -18.55 -31.24
CA HIS A 757 22.08 -19.81 -30.87
C HIS A 757 20.65 -19.78 -31.40
N GLU A 758 20.07 -20.92 -31.77
CA GLU A 758 18.70 -21.00 -32.25
C GLU A 758 17.87 -21.87 -31.32
N VAL A 759 16.67 -21.40 -30.95
CA VAL A 759 15.75 -22.13 -30.07
C VAL A 759 14.48 -22.47 -30.82
N HIS A 760 14.06 -23.73 -30.72
CA HIS A 760 12.81 -24.24 -31.24
C HIS A 760 11.93 -24.83 -30.14
N PHE A 761 10.62 -24.70 -30.27
CA PHE A 761 9.62 -25.18 -29.32
C PHE A 761 8.67 -26.21 -29.94
N GLU A 762 8.52 -27.32 -29.23
CA GLU A 762 7.52 -28.36 -29.45
C GLU A 762 6.44 -28.26 -28.35
N VAL A 763 5.37 -27.51 -28.64
CA VAL A 763 4.25 -27.25 -27.72
C VAL A 763 2.91 -27.45 -28.41
N ASN A 764 1.85 -27.65 -27.62
CA ASN A 764 0.48 -27.61 -28.15
C ASN A 764 0.13 -26.17 -28.60
N ARG A 765 -0.28 -26.01 -29.87
CA ARG A 765 -0.59 -24.73 -30.51
C ARG A 765 -2.09 -24.43 -30.61
N ASP A 766 -2.92 -25.15 -29.85
CA ASP A 766 -4.36 -24.89 -29.72
C ASP A 766 -4.62 -23.65 -28.83
N PHE A 767 -4.30 -22.46 -29.35
CA PHE A 767 -4.47 -21.21 -28.61
C PHE A 767 -5.94 -20.80 -28.56
N VAL A 768 -6.56 -20.84 -27.38
CA VAL A 768 -7.97 -20.50 -27.18
C VAL A 768 -8.14 -19.02 -26.81
N GLY A 769 -9.26 -18.42 -27.21
CA GLY A 769 -9.63 -17.05 -26.81
C GLY A 769 -8.77 -15.93 -27.41
N VAL A 770 -7.95 -16.23 -28.42
CA VAL A 770 -7.13 -15.23 -29.14
C VAL A 770 -8.00 -14.36 -30.06
N PHE A 771 -8.86 -14.98 -30.86
CA PHE A 771 -9.72 -14.27 -31.83
C PHE A 771 -11.14 -14.11 -31.32
N HIS A 772 -11.89 -13.15 -31.87
CA HIS A 772 -13.31 -13.00 -31.56
C HIS A 772 -14.12 -14.25 -31.95
N PRO A 773 -15.27 -14.52 -31.29
CA PRO A 773 -16.13 -15.64 -31.65
C PRO A 773 -16.44 -15.67 -33.14
N ARG A 774 -16.32 -16.86 -33.76
CA ARG A 774 -16.51 -17.12 -35.20
C ARG A 774 -15.47 -16.51 -36.13
N TRP A 775 -14.40 -15.91 -35.62
CA TRP A 775 -13.22 -15.51 -36.38
C TRP A 775 -12.09 -16.51 -36.14
N GLY A 776 -11.34 -16.86 -37.19
CA GLY A 776 -10.18 -17.72 -37.11
C GLY A 776 -9.16 -17.44 -38.22
N MET A 777 -8.01 -18.09 -38.13
CA MET A 777 -7.03 -18.08 -39.22
C MET A 777 -7.56 -18.89 -40.41
N MET A 778 -7.04 -18.59 -41.60
CA MET A 778 -7.36 -19.37 -42.81
C MET A 778 -6.94 -20.85 -42.64
N PRO A 779 -7.69 -21.81 -43.20
CA PRO A 779 -7.30 -23.22 -43.16
C PRO A 779 -5.89 -23.45 -43.74
N GLY A 780 -5.05 -24.18 -43.02
CA GLY A 780 -3.65 -24.46 -43.42
C GLY A 780 -2.66 -23.32 -43.14
N VAL A 781 -3.07 -22.30 -42.40
CA VAL A 781 -2.17 -21.24 -41.91
C VAL A 781 -1.92 -21.42 -40.42
N ASP A 782 -0.65 -21.59 -40.05
CA ASP A 782 -0.24 -21.83 -38.67
C ASP A 782 0.01 -20.54 -37.87
N CYS A 783 0.34 -19.43 -38.54
CA CYS A 783 0.61 -18.14 -37.87
C CYS A 783 0.41 -16.93 -38.80
N LEU A 784 0.09 -15.79 -38.19
CA LEU A 784 0.03 -14.48 -38.85
C LEU A 784 1.43 -13.88 -39.06
N ALA A 785 1.55 -12.95 -40.00
CA ALA A 785 2.80 -12.19 -40.19
C ALA A 785 3.12 -11.24 -39.02
N THR A 786 4.39 -10.83 -38.94
CA THR A 786 4.87 -9.86 -37.95
C THR A 786 4.05 -8.57 -37.98
N PHE A 787 3.46 -8.20 -36.84
CA PHE A 787 2.81 -6.91 -36.69
C PHE A 787 3.83 -5.77 -36.75
N THR A 788 3.55 -4.78 -37.58
CA THR A 788 4.36 -3.56 -37.74
C THR A 788 3.60 -2.35 -37.21
N THR A 789 4.28 -1.22 -37.12
CA THR A 789 3.65 0.06 -36.76
C THR A 789 2.60 0.48 -37.78
N SER A 790 1.56 1.17 -37.30
CA SER A 790 0.51 1.76 -38.13
C SER A 790 0.99 3.09 -38.70
N GLN A 791 1.01 3.21 -40.03
CA GLN A 791 1.40 4.43 -40.74
C GLN A 791 0.38 4.73 -41.85
N PRO A 792 -0.86 5.16 -41.49
CA PRO A 792 -1.89 5.44 -42.47
C PRO A 792 -1.49 6.58 -43.41
N SER A 793 -1.62 6.37 -44.72
CA SER A 793 -1.30 7.33 -45.76
C SER A 793 -2.27 7.20 -46.94
N GLU A 794 -2.86 8.31 -47.37
CA GLU A 794 -3.67 8.35 -48.60
C GLU A 794 -2.81 8.13 -49.85
N ILE A 795 -1.52 8.48 -49.76
CA ILE A 795 -0.55 8.35 -50.84
C ILE A 795 0.20 7.02 -50.69
N GLN A 796 0.28 6.27 -51.80
CA GLN A 796 1.02 5.03 -51.85
C GLN A 796 2.53 5.26 -51.60
N PRO A 797 3.17 4.53 -50.66
CA PRO A 797 4.60 4.63 -50.43
C PRO A 797 5.41 4.15 -51.64
N THR A 798 6.45 4.90 -52.03
CA THR A 798 7.31 4.64 -53.20
C THR A 798 8.10 3.33 -53.14
N HIS A 799 8.40 2.82 -51.93
CA HIS A 799 9.16 1.58 -51.72
C HIS A 799 8.52 0.66 -50.65
N ALA A 800 7.25 0.30 -50.83
CA ALA A 800 6.57 -0.60 -49.91
C ALA A 800 7.12 -2.05 -49.96
N ALA A 801 7.55 -2.57 -48.82
CA ALA A 801 8.12 -3.91 -48.72
C ALA A 801 7.12 -4.99 -49.19
N GLY A 802 7.53 -5.81 -50.17
CA GLY A 802 6.74 -6.95 -50.65
C GLY A 802 5.67 -6.62 -51.70
N ILE A 803 5.63 -5.39 -52.22
CA ILE A 803 4.66 -4.95 -53.24
C ILE A 803 4.70 -5.79 -54.53
N SER A 804 5.90 -6.17 -54.99
CA SER A 804 6.10 -6.97 -56.21
C SER A 804 5.55 -8.39 -56.14
N LYS A 805 5.17 -8.85 -54.95
CA LYS A 805 4.68 -10.20 -54.66
C LYS A 805 3.19 -10.21 -54.28
N CYS A 806 2.45 -9.12 -54.52
CA CYS A 806 1.03 -8.97 -54.14
C CYS A 806 0.10 -8.99 -55.36
N SER A 807 -1.05 -9.66 -55.25
CA SER A 807 -2.07 -9.70 -56.30
C SER A 807 -2.89 -8.39 -56.35
N PRO A 808 -3.63 -8.11 -57.44
CA PRO A 808 -4.49 -6.93 -57.54
C PRO A 808 -5.49 -6.79 -56.38
N ASP A 809 -6.08 -7.91 -55.92
CA ASP A 809 -7.03 -7.91 -54.79
C ASP A 809 -6.38 -7.52 -53.46
N VAL A 810 -5.11 -7.89 -53.26
CA VAL A 810 -4.34 -7.51 -52.07
C VAL A 810 -4.05 -6.00 -52.10
N LEU A 811 -3.71 -5.46 -53.27
CA LEU A 811 -3.45 -4.03 -53.44
C LEU A 811 -4.74 -3.20 -53.27
N ALA A 812 -5.88 -3.71 -53.70
CA ALA A 812 -7.19 -3.08 -53.47
C ALA A 812 -7.48 -2.97 -51.96
N ARG A 813 -7.37 -4.06 -51.21
CA ARG A 813 -7.54 -4.06 -49.74
C ARG A 813 -6.56 -3.14 -49.03
N TRP A 814 -5.30 -3.13 -49.48
CA TRP A 814 -4.26 -2.26 -48.93
C TRP A 814 -4.57 -0.78 -49.14
N LYS A 815 -5.09 -0.42 -50.33
CA LYS A 815 -5.54 0.93 -50.64
C LYS A 815 -6.77 1.32 -49.82
N ASP A 816 -7.74 0.43 -49.66
CA ASP A 816 -8.96 0.66 -48.88
C ASP A 816 -8.66 0.95 -47.40
N ASP A 817 -7.60 0.34 -46.85
CA ASP A 817 -7.11 0.62 -45.50
C ASP A 817 -6.04 1.73 -45.46
N ARG A 818 -6.06 2.67 -46.41
CA ARG A 818 -5.16 3.85 -46.46
C ARG A 818 -3.67 3.48 -46.37
N HIS A 819 -3.26 2.44 -47.07
CA HIS A 819 -1.88 1.96 -47.10
C HIS A 819 -1.23 1.74 -45.72
N ARG A 820 -2.04 1.48 -44.67
CA ARG A 820 -1.64 1.60 -43.25
C ARG A 820 -0.49 0.69 -42.83
N PHE A 821 -0.43 -0.52 -43.36
CA PHE A 821 0.63 -1.50 -43.11
C PHE A 821 1.33 -1.91 -44.42
N PRO A 822 2.49 -2.58 -44.39
CA PRO A 822 3.07 -3.14 -45.61
C PRO A 822 2.11 -4.08 -46.37
N PRO A 823 2.13 -4.09 -47.72
CA PRO A 823 1.13 -4.77 -48.55
C PRO A 823 1.07 -6.28 -48.31
N TYR A 824 2.16 -6.91 -47.84
CA TYR A 824 2.15 -8.34 -47.53
C TYR A 824 1.20 -8.72 -46.37
N GLN A 825 0.86 -7.79 -45.47
CA GLN A 825 -0.08 -8.04 -44.37
C GLN A 825 -1.53 -8.23 -44.86
N TYR A 826 -1.85 -7.80 -46.08
CA TYR A 826 -3.20 -7.89 -46.67
C TYR A 826 -3.40 -9.15 -47.54
N ARG A 827 -2.41 -10.05 -47.56
CA ARG A 827 -2.51 -11.36 -48.22
C ARG A 827 -3.43 -12.28 -47.44
N ASP A 828 -4.14 -13.16 -48.13
CA ASP A 828 -5.12 -14.07 -47.54
C ASP A 828 -4.56 -14.88 -46.36
N GLN A 829 -3.29 -15.32 -46.43
CA GLN A 829 -2.61 -16.02 -45.33
C GLN A 829 -2.42 -15.20 -44.04
N ASN A 830 -2.59 -13.88 -44.08
CA ASN A 830 -2.42 -12.97 -42.94
C ASN A 830 -3.75 -12.33 -42.51
N LEU A 831 -4.86 -12.76 -43.10
CA LEU A 831 -6.21 -12.30 -42.76
C LEU A 831 -6.91 -13.31 -41.85
N LEU A 832 -7.83 -12.81 -41.04
CA LEU A 832 -8.81 -13.62 -40.33
C LEU A 832 -10.02 -13.84 -41.22
N VAL A 833 -10.58 -15.04 -41.16
CA VAL A 833 -11.82 -15.42 -41.86
C VAL A 833 -12.93 -15.61 -40.84
N HIS A 834 -14.10 -15.03 -41.13
CA HIS A 834 -15.31 -15.25 -40.35
C HIS A 834 -16.09 -16.45 -40.90
N ALA A 835 -16.96 -17.05 -40.07
CA ALA A 835 -17.83 -18.16 -40.48
C ALA A 835 -18.74 -17.86 -41.70
N ASN A 836 -18.96 -16.58 -42.06
CA ASN A 836 -19.69 -16.16 -43.27
C ASN A 836 -18.77 -15.82 -44.45
N ALA A 837 -17.51 -16.27 -44.42
CA ALA A 837 -16.46 -16.07 -45.44
C ALA A 837 -15.97 -14.62 -45.64
N THR A 838 -16.30 -13.68 -44.75
CA THR A 838 -15.67 -12.34 -44.78
C THR A 838 -14.24 -12.40 -44.26
N LYS A 839 -13.36 -11.57 -44.83
CA LYS A 839 -11.93 -11.51 -44.49
C LYS A 839 -11.56 -10.12 -43.98
N ARG A 840 -10.77 -10.04 -42.90
CA ARG A 840 -10.22 -8.78 -42.40
C ARG A 840 -8.85 -8.96 -41.75
N ILE A 841 -8.15 -7.85 -41.55
CA ILE A 841 -6.97 -7.84 -40.69
C ILE A 841 -7.38 -8.06 -39.21
N PRO A 842 -6.50 -8.67 -38.39
CA PRO A 842 -6.73 -8.77 -36.95
C PRO A 842 -6.93 -7.39 -36.33
N SER A 843 -7.95 -7.27 -35.47
CA SER A 843 -8.24 -6.04 -34.70
C SER A 843 -7.15 -5.82 -33.65
N VAL A 844 -7.10 -4.62 -33.09
CA VAL A 844 -6.02 -4.26 -32.16
C VAL A 844 -5.98 -5.15 -30.91
N ASP A 845 -7.13 -5.54 -30.38
CA ASP A 845 -7.24 -6.43 -29.23
C ASP A 845 -6.91 -7.89 -29.56
N GLU A 846 -7.18 -8.35 -30.79
CA GLU A 846 -6.70 -9.64 -31.28
C GLU A 846 -5.18 -9.64 -31.46
N ARG A 847 -4.59 -8.52 -31.91
CA ARG A 847 -3.14 -8.38 -31.98
C ARG A 847 -2.49 -8.37 -30.60
N GLU A 848 -3.08 -7.67 -29.62
CA GLU A 848 -2.68 -7.72 -28.21
C GLU A 848 -2.65 -9.18 -27.72
N ARG A 849 -3.72 -9.94 -27.94
CA ARG A 849 -3.78 -11.36 -27.57
C ARG A 849 -2.73 -12.20 -28.27
N CYS A 850 -2.51 -12.01 -29.57
CA CYS A 850 -1.46 -12.71 -30.31
C CYS A 850 -0.04 -12.44 -29.76
N MET A 851 0.17 -11.28 -29.13
CA MET A 851 1.43 -10.89 -28.48
C MET A 851 1.53 -11.37 -27.02
N GLY A 852 0.51 -12.06 -26.51
CA GLY A 852 0.42 -12.52 -25.11
C GLY A 852 -0.03 -11.44 -24.14
N MET A 853 -0.65 -10.35 -24.61
CA MET A 853 -1.19 -9.28 -23.78
C MET A 853 -2.68 -9.50 -23.48
N PRO A 854 -3.21 -8.92 -22.40
CA PRO A 854 -4.65 -8.86 -22.16
C PRO A 854 -5.37 -8.09 -23.29
N ARG A 855 -6.65 -8.38 -23.53
CA ARG A 855 -7.47 -7.54 -24.41
C ARG A 855 -7.57 -6.13 -23.83
N ASN A 856 -7.53 -5.15 -24.71
CA ASN A 856 -7.55 -3.72 -24.39
C ASN A 856 -6.39 -3.24 -23.51
N TYR A 857 -5.27 -3.95 -23.49
CA TYR A 857 -4.07 -3.54 -22.77
C TYR A 857 -3.57 -2.16 -23.19
N THR A 858 -3.61 -1.81 -24.48
CA THR A 858 -3.15 -0.51 -24.95
C THR A 858 -4.23 0.57 -24.96
N PHE A 859 -5.42 0.30 -24.43
CA PHE A 859 -6.57 1.21 -24.55
C PHE A 859 -6.33 2.60 -23.93
N ASN A 860 -5.58 2.68 -22.83
CA ASN A 860 -5.32 3.95 -22.13
C ASN A 860 -4.21 4.81 -22.77
N SER A 861 -3.78 4.48 -23.99
CA SER A 861 -2.76 5.22 -24.76
C SER A 861 -3.09 6.69 -25.02
N LEU A 862 -4.37 7.09 -24.92
CA LEU A 862 -4.82 8.46 -25.05
C LEU A 862 -5.73 8.90 -23.89
N PRO A 863 -5.82 10.20 -23.56
CA PRO A 863 -6.80 10.73 -22.63
C PRO A 863 -8.24 10.41 -23.04
N LYS A 864 -9.14 10.16 -22.06
CA LYS A 864 -10.55 9.78 -22.30
C LYS A 864 -11.30 10.69 -23.29
N ASN A 865 -11.00 11.99 -23.27
CA ASN A 865 -11.62 12.97 -24.17
C ASN A 865 -11.16 12.78 -25.63
N GLN A 866 -9.88 12.45 -25.84
CA GLN A 866 -9.30 12.22 -27.17
C GLN A 866 -9.72 10.87 -27.75
N VAL A 867 -9.90 9.84 -26.91
CA VAL A 867 -10.45 8.55 -27.34
C VAL A 867 -11.82 8.72 -28.00
N LYS A 868 -12.68 9.59 -27.44
CA LYS A 868 -14.01 9.87 -27.99
C LYS A 868 -13.99 10.76 -29.22
N SER A 869 -13.12 11.78 -29.25
CA SER A 869 -13.07 12.74 -30.35
C SER A 869 -12.30 12.24 -31.57
N GLN A 870 -11.31 11.35 -31.38
CA GLN A 870 -10.41 10.85 -32.43
C GLN A 870 -10.23 9.32 -32.35
N PRO A 871 -11.32 8.53 -32.54
CA PRO A 871 -11.28 7.08 -32.36
C PRO A 871 -10.33 6.36 -33.34
N GLN A 872 -10.18 6.87 -34.56
CA GLN A 872 -9.31 6.25 -35.57
C GLN A 872 -7.82 6.46 -35.24
N HIS A 873 -7.45 7.67 -34.78
CA HIS A 873 -6.10 7.95 -34.30
C HIS A 873 -5.77 7.10 -33.07
N HIS A 874 -6.73 6.93 -32.15
CA HIS A 874 -6.58 6.05 -31.00
C HIS A 874 -6.26 4.61 -31.42
N GLU A 875 -7.00 4.06 -32.38
CA GLU A 875 -6.76 2.72 -32.90
C GLU A 875 -5.38 2.61 -33.57
N ASP A 876 -4.97 3.61 -34.35
CA ASP A 876 -3.66 3.65 -35.00
C ASP A 876 -2.50 3.69 -34.00
N VAL A 877 -2.60 4.52 -32.95
CA VAL A 877 -1.61 4.58 -31.86
C VAL A 877 -1.49 3.21 -31.18
N ARG A 878 -2.62 2.58 -30.85
CA ARG A 878 -2.63 1.26 -30.21
C ARG A 878 -1.97 0.19 -31.09
N MET A 879 -2.30 0.16 -32.37
CA MET A 879 -1.68 -0.77 -33.34
C MET A 879 -0.16 -0.56 -33.43
N SER A 880 0.31 0.69 -33.39
CA SER A 880 1.73 1.02 -33.39
C SER A 880 2.45 0.55 -32.13
N LEU A 881 1.86 0.77 -30.96
CA LEU A 881 2.39 0.31 -29.68
C LEU A 881 2.55 -1.23 -29.65
N VAL A 882 1.54 -1.97 -30.10
CA VAL A 882 1.57 -3.44 -30.18
C VAL A 882 2.61 -3.92 -31.21
N GLY A 883 2.78 -3.22 -32.32
CA GLY A 883 3.80 -3.53 -33.33
C GLY A 883 5.23 -3.47 -32.77
N ASN A 884 5.50 -2.49 -31.90
CA ASN A 884 6.80 -2.29 -31.25
C ASN A 884 7.02 -3.19 -30.03
N ALA A 885 5.97 -3.68 -29.39
CA ALA A 885 6.05 -4.49 -28.18
C ALA A 885 6.83 -5.82 -28.32
N TRP A 886 7.31 -6.36 -27.20
CA TRP A 886 7.90 -7.69 -27.16
C TRP A 886 6.83 -8.78 -27.13
N SER A 887 7.19 -9.98 -27.60
CA SER A 887 6.34 -11.16 -27.42
C SER A 887 6.42 -11.62 -25.96
N VAL A 888 5.35 -11.43 -25.20
CA VAL A 888 5.26 -11.80 -23.79
C VAL A 888 5.60 -13.28 -23.53
N PRO A 889 5.09 -14.28 -24.29
CA PRO A 889 5.42 -15.68 -24.02
C PRO A 889 6.91 -16.00 -24.16
N VAL A 890 7.60 -15.39 -25.14
CA VAL A 890 9.05 -15.59 -25.33
C VAL A 890 9.83 -15.02 -24.15
N ILE A 891 9.51 -13.79 -23.74
CA ILE A 891 10.18 -13.12 -22.62
C ILE A 891 9.90 -13.87 -21.30
N ALA A 892 8.67 -14.31 -21.08
CA ALA A 892 8.30 -15.09 -19.90
C ALA A 892 9.08 -16.40 -19.83
N TRP A 893 9.27 -17.11 -20.96
CA TRP A 893 10.09 -18.32 -20.98
C TRP A 893 11.58 -18.04 -20.68
N LEU A 894 12.17 -17.00 -21.27
CA LEU A 894 13.56 -16.62 -21.00
C LEU A 894 13.77 -16.27 -19.52
N LEU A 895 12.80 -15.56 -18.93
CA LEU A 895 12.83 -15.20 -17.52
C LEU A 895 12.56 -16.40 -16.59
N LEU A 896 11.75 -17.36 -17.00
CA LEU A 896 11.50 -18.60 -16.25
C LEU A 896 12.80 -19.36 -16.00
N GLN A 897 13.68 -19.45 -17.00
CA GLN A 897 14.99 -20.10 -16.90
C GLN A 897 15.89 -19.45 -15.84
N LEU A 898 15.76 -18.14 -15.63
CA LEU A 898 16.52 -17.39 -14.62
C LEU A 898 15.87 -17.47 -13.23
N LEU A 899 14.56 -17.28 -13.15
CA LEU A 899 13.84 -17.05 -11.90
C LEU A 899 13.46 -18.35 -11.18
N ASN A 900 13.13 -19.40 -11.94
CA ASN A 900 12.64 -20.65 -11.36
C ASN A 900 13.69 -21.35 -10.48
N PRO A 901 14.96 -21.51 -10.91
CA PRO A 901 16.01 -22.12 -10.08
C PRO A 901 16.28 -21.35 -8.78
N LEU A 902 15.97 -20.04 -8.77
CA LEU A 902 16.16 -19.16 -7.63
C LEU A 902 14.93 -19.09 -6.70
N GLY A 903 13.83 -19.77 -7.05
CA GLY A 903 12.58 -19.71 -6.29
C GLY A 903 11.91 -18.33 -6.32
N LEU A 904 12.15 -17.52 -7.36
CA LEU A 904 11.65 -16.14 -7.48
C LEU A 904 10.35 -16.02 -8.30
N CYS A 905 9.79 -17.14 -8.77
CA CYS A 905 8.51 -17.20 -9.49
C CYS A 905 7.69 -18.42 -9.06
N LEU A 906 6.37 -18.33 -9.18
CA LEU A 906 5.45 -19.44 -8.87
C LEU A 906 5.24 -20.37 -10.06
N VAL A 907 5.23 -19.82 -11.28
CA VAL A 907 5.14 -20.63 -12.50
C VAL A 907 6.43 -21.43 -12.68
N LYS A 908 6.29 -22.74 -12.96
CA LYS A 908 7.41 -23.69 -13.02
C LYS A 908 7.68 -24.27 -14.42
N SER A 909 6.77 -24.07 -15.37
CA SER A 909 6.84 -24.68 -16.70
C SER A 909 6.36 -23.74 -17.82
N LEU A 910 6.83 -23.99 -19.04
CA LEU A 910 6.37 -23.37 -20.29
C LEU A 910 4.89 -23.66 -20.54
N SER A 911 4.43 -24.88 -20.25
CA SER A 911 3.01 -25.22 -20.31
C SER A 911 2.18 -24.32 -19.38
N GLY A 912 2.65 -24.06 -18.16
CA GLY A 912 1.99 -23.13 -17.23
C GLY A 912 1.91 -21.69 -17.76
N ILE A 913 2.95 -21.21 -18.45
CA ILE A 913 2.94 -19.89 -19.11
C ILE A 913 1.86 -19.84 -20.19
N LEU A 914 1.82 -20.84 -21.08
CA LEU A 914 0.86 -20.89 -22.18
C LEU A 914 -0.58 -21.03 -21.67
N ASP A 915 -0.78 -21.77 -20.58
CA ASP A 915 -2.08 -21.92 -19.94
C ASP A 915 -2.62 -20.60 -19.41
N ILE A 916 -1.77 -19.84 -18.70
CA ILE A 916 -2.11 -18.50 -18.20
C ILE A 916 -2.45 -17.55 -19.36
N LEU A 917 -1.67 -17.62 -20.45
CA LEU A 917 -1.82 -16.71 -21.58
C LEU A 917 -3.00 -17.07 -22.49
N PHE A 918 -3.28 -18.35 -22.74
CA PHE A 918 -4.12 -18.81 -23.86
C PHE A 918 -5.20 -19.87 -23.53
N ARG A 919 -5.42 -20.27 -22.27
CA ARG A 919 -6.60 -21.10 -21.90
C ARG A 919 -7.79 -20.27 -21.45
N ASP A 920 -8.96 -20.93 -21.39
CA ASP A 920 -10.26 -20.32 -21.08
C ASP A 920 -10.34 -19.61 -19.73
N CYS A 921 -9.39 -19.77 -18.81
CA CYS A 921 -9.37 -19.10 -17.50
C CYS A 921 -8.04 -18.38 -17.27
N PRO A 922 -7.96 -17.03 -17.39
CA PRO A 922 -6.79 -16.31 -16.93
C PRO A 922 -6.69 -16.43 -15.41
N ILE A 923 -5.54 -16.91 -14.92
CA ILE A 923 -5.15 -16.82 -13.51
C ILE A 923 -4.82 -15.35 -13.27
N LEU A 924 -5.60 -14.68 -12.42
CA LEU A 924 -5.55 -13.22 -12.29
C LEU A 924 -4.51 -12.79 -11.26
N SER A 925 -3.46 -12.11 -11.73
CA SER A 925 -2.69 -11.16 -10.92
C SER A 925 -3.26 -9.75 -11.07
N ASP A 926 -2.84 -8.82 -10.20
CA ASP A 926 -3.34 -7.44 -10.11
C ASP A 926 -3.32 -6.65 -11.44
N SER A 927 -2.51 -7.07 -12.40
CA SER A 927 -2.33 -6.43 -13.72
C SER A 927 -3.30 -6.90 -14.82
N LEU A 928 -4.00 -8.03 -14.61
CA LEU A 928 -4.97 -8.58 -15.56
C LEU A 928 -6.38 -8.00 -15.41
N LEU A 929 -6.59 -7.13 -14.41
CA LEU A 929 -7.83 -6.37 -14.19
C LEU A 929 -7.92 -5.14 -15.13
N SER A 930 -7.65 -5.29 -16.43
CA SER A 930 -7.81 -4.20 -17.39
C SER A 930 -9.30 -3.90 -17.63
N TRP A 931 -9.68 -2.64 -17.36
CA TRP A 931 -11.04 -2.12 -17.14
C TRP A 931 -12.03 -2.18 -18.32
N HIS A 932 -11.65 -2.74 -19.48
CA HIS A 932 -12.39 -2.49 -20.73
C HIS A 932 -12.75 -3.72 -21.57
N SER A 933 -12.55 -4.95 -21.07
CA SER A 933 -13.01 -6.16 -21.76
C SER A 933 -14.50 -6.49 -21.54
N PHE A 934 -15.28 -5.59 -20.95
CA PHE A 934 -16.67 -5.90 -20.58
C PHE A 934 -17.64 -5.49 -21.67
N ASP A 935 -18.21 -6.51 -22.29
CA ASP A 935 -19.48 -6.38 -22.98
C ASP A 935 -20.51 -5.81 -21.97
N ARG A 936 -21.06 -4.62 -22.25
CA ARG A 936 -22.00 -3.92 -21.36
C ARG A 936 -23.38 -4.61 -21.30
N GLY A 937 -23.52 -5.78 -21.93
CA GLY A 937 -24.80 -6.36 -22.29
C GLY A 937 -25.61 -6.99 -21.15
N CYS A 938 -25.01 -7.35 -20.00
CA CYS A 938 -25.76 -7.95 -18.89
C CYS A 938 -25.07 -7.74 -17.53
N CYS A 939 -25.72 -7.01 -16.63
CA CYS A 939 -25.39 -7.06 -15.21
C CYS A 939 -26.05 -8.32 -14.61
N ILE A 940 -25.26 -9.17 -13.97
CA ILE A 940 -25.72 -10.34 -13.24
C ILE A 940 -25.85 -9.95 -11.77
N ARG A 941 -27.05 -10.10 -11.22
CA ARG A 941 -27.32 -9.84 -9.79
C ARG A 941 -27.36 -11.16 -9.04
N GLN A 942 -26.28 -11.48 -8.33
CA GLN A 942 -26.16 -12.66 -7.49
C GLN A 942 -25.48 -12.25 -6.17
N SER A 943 -26.26 -12.09 -5.11
CA SER A 943 -25.78 -11.47 -3.88
C SER A 943 -24.63 -12.22 -3.19
N GLU A 944 -24.58 -13.55 -3.25
CA GLU A 944 -23.46 -14.33 -2.72
C GLU A 944 -22.17 -14.09 -3.51
N SER A 945 -22.26 -14.10 -4.85
CA SER A 945 -21.13 -13.81 -5.73
C SER A 945 -20.64 -12.36 -5.59
N GLU A 946 -21.57 -11.41 -5.44
CA GLU A 946 -21.27 -10.00 -5.17
C GLU A 946 -20.50 -9.84 -3.86
N LEU A 947 -21.02 -10.41 -2.77
CA LEU A 947 -20.37 -10.39 -1.46
C LEU A 947 -19.00 -11.08 -1.48
N THR A 948 -18.90 -12.22 -2.17
CA THR A 948 -17.63 -12.96 -2.34
C THR A 948 -16.61 -12.10 -3.08
N LEU A 949 -17.02 -11.41 -4.15
CA LEU A 949 -16.12 -10.51 -4.86
C LEU A 949 -15.70 -9.33 -3.99
N VAL A 950 -16.61 -8.70 -3.23
CA VAL A 950 -16.24 -7.59 -2.34
C VAL A 950 -15.28 -8.06 -1.25
N ARG A 951 -15.53 -9.22 -0.62
CA ARG A 951 -14.59 -9.86 0.31
C ARG A 951 -13.21 -10.06 -0.31
N LYS A 952 -13.16 -10.55 -1.55
CA LYS A 952 -11.91 -10.70 -2.30
C LYS A 952 -11.24 -9.34 -2.54
N LEU A 953 -11.98 -8.31 -2.98
CA LEU A 953 -11.44 -6.97 -3.22
C LEU A 953 -10.93 -6.28 -1.94
N MET A 954 -11.56 -6.50 -0.78
CA MET A 954 -11.11 -5.95 0.51
C MET A 954 -9.70 -6.38 0.92
N THR A 955 -9.23 -7.51 0.38
CA THR A 955 -7.87 -7.96 0.63
C THR A 955 -6.85 -7.24 -0.26
N LEU A 956 -7.24 -6.52 -1.32
CA LEU A 956 -6.30 -5.80 -2.17
C LEU A 956 -5.77 -4.54 -1.47
N ILE A 957 -4.45 -4.31 -1.54
CA ILE A 957 -3.84 -3.07 -1.04
C ILE A 957 -3.73 -2.06 -2.17
N SER A 958 -4.21 -0.84 -1.91
CA SER A 958 -3.83 0.31 -2.73
C SER A 958 -2.39 0.73 -2.44
N THR A 959 -1.52 0.60 -3.43
CA THR A 959 -0.09 0.91 -3.28
C THR A 959 0.26 2.38 -3.52
N LYS A 960 -0.65 3.19 -4.08
CA LYS A 960 -0.44 4.63 -4.36
C LYS A 960 -0.88 5.57 -3.24
N GLY A 961 -1.49 5.04 -2.18
CA GLY A 961 -2.27 5.88 -1.27
C GLY A 961 -3.53 6.44 -1.92
N ASP A 962 -3.93 5.94 -3.09
CA ASP A 962 -5.28 6.11 -3.60
C ASP A 962 -6.18 5.37 -2.61
N ASP A 963 -6.85 6.09 -1.71
CA ASP A 963 -7.73 5.49 -0.70
C ASP A 963 -8.90 4.77 -1.39
N VAL A 964 -8.67 3.54 -1.90
CA VAL A 964 -9.74 2.60 -2.20
C VAL A 964 -10.23 2.11 -0.84
N LEU A 965 -11.08 2.94 -0.24
CA LEU A 965 -11.65 2.71 1.06
C LEU A 965 -12.76 1.67 0.95
N ILE A 966 -12.39 0.39 0.90
CA ILE A 966 -13.37 -0.69 0.99
C ILE A 966 -13.61 -0.95 2.47
N GLN A 967 -14.64 -0.29 3.02
CA GLN A 967 -15.08 -0.54 4.39
C GLN A 967 -16.16 -1.64 4.41
N PRO A 968 -16.16 -2.52 5.43
CA PRO A 968 -17.35 -3.32 5.72
C PRO A 968 -18.55 -2.39 5.92
N SER A 969 -19.71 -2.72 5.35
CA SER A 969 -20.90 -1.89 5.46
C SER A 969 -21.39 -1.82 6.91
N GLY A 970 -21.42 -0.62 7.43
CA GLY A 970 -22.52 -0.15 8.28
C GLY A 970 -23.53 0.67 7.46
N VAL A 971 -24.02 0.12 6.34
CA VAL A 971 -25.18 0.52 5.49
C VAL A 971 -25.28 1.99 5.01
N VAL A 972 -26.44 2.35 4.43
CA VAL A 972 -26.73 3.39 3.43
C VAL A 972 -25.74 4.55 3.42
N VAL A 973 -25.14 4.81 2.26
CA VAL A 973 -24.37 6.03 2.02
C VAL A 973 -25.33 7.21 2.07
N VAL A 974 -25.25 8.00 3.13
CA VAL A 974 -25.93 9.29 3.19
C VAL A 974 -24.91 10.39 2.94
N LEU A 975 -25.17 11.20 1.91
CA LEU A 975 -24.37 12.37 1.59
C LEU A 975 -24.75 13.52 2.52
N PHE A 976 -23.79 14.01 3.29
CA PHE A 976 -23.96 15.21 4.10
C PHE A 976 -23.69 16.42 3.21
N ARG A 977 -24.67 17.34 3.10
CA ARG A 977 -24.65 18.45 2.14
C ARG A 977 -23.44 19.39 2.28
N ASN A 978 -22.72 19.34 3.41
CA ASN A 978 -21.62 20.26 3.70
C ASN A 978 -20.27 19.62 4.06
N PHE A 979 -20.15 18.31 4.35
CA PHE A 979 -18.91 17.77 4.98
C PHE A 979 -18.50 16.32 4.63
N GLY A 980 -18.93 15.74 3.50
CA GLY A 980 -18.49 14.39 3.11
C GLY A 980 -19.25 13.24 3.78
N GLU A 981 -18.81 11.99 3.59
CA GLU A 981 -19.58 10.76 3.89
C GLU A 981 -19.65 10.42 5.39
N VAL A 982 -20.84 10.01 5.88
CA VAL A 982 -21.01 9.25 7.14
C VAL A 982 -21.95 8.06 6.88
N PHE A 983 -21.55 6.88 7.31
CA PHE A 983 -22.25 5.60 7.07
C PHE A 983 -23.16 5.22 8.25
N LEU A 984 -24.44 4.86 7.98
CA LEU A 984 -25.43 4.45 9.00
C LEU A 984 -26.23 3.17 8.57
N PRO A 985 -26.45 2.18 9.48
CA PRO A 985 -26.88 0.83 9.10
C PRO A 985 -28.40 0.60 8.88
N LEU A 986 -28.78 -0.39 8.04
CA LEU A 986 -30.09 -1.04 7.90
C LEU A 986 -30.06 -2.50 7.38
N SER A 987 -30.89 -3.35 7.98
CA SER A 987 -31.32 -4.66 7.47
C SER A 987 -32.81 -4.60 7.13
N GLY A 988 -33.21 -4.85 5.87
CA GLY A 988 -34.63 -4.92 5.52
C GLY A 988 -34.89 -5.24 4.04
N SER A 989 -35.72 -6.25 3.79
CA SER A 989 -36.05 -6.80 2.48
C SER A 989 -36.89 -5.86 1.60
N GLY A 990 -36.34 -5.47 0.45
CA GLY A 990 -37.01 -5.25 -0.84
C GLY A 990 -38.32 -4.45 -0.93
N LYS A 991 -38.25 -3.23 -1.49
CA LYS A 991 -39.11 -2.70 -2.58
C LYS A 991 -38.67 -1.27 -2.96
N TRP A 992 -38.38 -1.03 -4.25
CA TRP A 992 -38.01 0.29 -4.78
C TRP A 992 -39.21 0.95 -5.49
N PHE A 993 -39.52 2.21 -5.16
CA PHE A 993 -40.62 3.01 -5.71
C PHE A 993 -40.15 3.99 -6.81
N ALA A 994 -40.97 4.16 -7.85
CA ALA A 994 -40.68 4.91 -9.08
C ALA A 994 -41.31 6.33 -9.13
N GLY A 995 -40.65 7.26 -9.84
CA GLY A 995 -41.20 8.56 -10.35
C GLY A 995 -40.98 9.80 -9.44
N GLY A 996 -40.85 11.05 -9.89
CA GLY A 996 -40.73 11.69 -11.20
C GLY A 996 -40.87 13.23 -11.06
N GLY A 997 -39.89 14.03 -11.52
CA GLY A 997 -39.90 15.49 -11.71
C GLY A 997 -39.52 16.35 -10.48
N GLY A 998 -38.60 17.32 -10.49
CA GLY A 998 -37.70 17.88 -11.50
C GLY A 998 -36.66 18.80 -10.80
N VAL A 999 -35.53 19.05 -11.49
CA VAL A 999 -34.34 19.85 -11.07
C VAL A 999 -33.34 19.14 -10.13
N THR A 1000 -32.72 18.09 -10.66
CA THR A 1000 -31.27 17.74 -10.64
C THR A 1000 -31.17 16.43 -11.42
N ARG A 1001 -30.48 16.40 -12.56
CA ARG A 1001 -30.41 15.19 -13.43
C ARG A 1001 -29.60 14.10 -12.74
N ILE A 1002 -30.28 13.26 -11.97
CA ILE A 1002 -29.88 11.87 -11.70
C ILE A 1002 -30.23 11.08 -12.96
N ILE A 1003 -29.27 10.31 -13.50
CA ILE A 1003 -29.51 9.44 -14.67
C ILE A 1003 -30.48 8.34 -14.24
N THR A 1004 -31.75 8.53 -14.58
CA THR A 1004 -32.76 7.48 -14.61
C THR A 1004 -32.61 6.73 -15.93
N THR A 1005 -32.19 5.46 -15.90
CA THR A 1005 -32.32 4.56 -17.05
C THR A 1005 -33.80 4.33 -17.34
N SER A 1006 -34.27 4.90 -18.44
CA SER A 1006 -35.51 4.48 -19.10
C SER A 1006 -35.31 3.09 -19.69
N THR A 1007 -36.18 2.16 -19.34
CA THR A 1007 -36.31 0.84 -19.94
C THR A 1007 -36.60 0.93 -21.45
N SER A 1008 -35.84 0.18 -22.23
CA SER A 1008 -36.32 -0.63 -23.36
C SER A 1008 -35.61 -1.97 -23.31
#